data_AF-A0A1X9T3E5-F1
#
_entry.id   AF-A0A1X9T3E5-F1
#
_cell.length_a   1.000
_cell.length_b   1.000
_cell.length_c   1.000
_cell.angle_alpha   90.00
_cell.angle_beta   90.00
_cell.angle_gamma   90.00
#
_symmetry.space_group_name_H-M   'P 1'
#
loop_
_entity.id
_entity.type
_entity.pdbx_description
1 polymer ?
#
loop_
_entity_poly.entity_id
_entity_poly.type
_entity_poly.pdbx_seq_one_letter_code
_entity_poly.pdbx_strand_id
1 'polypeptide(L)'
;MKFDGYSSSINLIKNVKYFYNIKKILQFTFVCKEPTFYGWGRKESGKKAIELSTKFNGKFKLLEDGFIRSVGLGVDGAKLLSIVEDDIGIYYDATSQSRLEKILSEHKFDNELLQESKWCIDFITTHNISKYNNAPNISKNLIQKYELENSNNILIIAQTDGDASLVYGLGDKFSTADVIDAAIKENPNSNILLKIHPDVLSGKKKSDINISNLDSKIKIIAEDINPISLLKHINKVYTKTSGMGFEALMCGCECVCFGMPFYAGWGLSDDRVQAPSRRNRTLSIEELFAGAYILYAKYIDAYTGQNTTLKRVLPQINTLKNARLNECKKQKFLFGFSVWKRKFMKPFLGENLNYISVFSKNPLKSALKAGLDTNSLVYIWGKKEYLELQKWCDENSVSIIRVEDGFIRSVGLGSDLTRPYSLVFDDVGIYFDTTSPSRLENILNYHKFSSSELEAAKKLKDILIDSKISKYNDDKDGIILSKNGKKIALVIGQVEDDASVRIGADGMKNIELLEQARLNSPNSHIIYKPHPDVVSGNRIGLVDIDQALKYCDEVLEGVSMPTLLDLADEIHTMTSTSGLEAILRGKRVICYGRPFWAGWGLSDDKKPQPRRYRSLSSDELVAGAYLLYPKYVHPINLKPCNASDLILALQEQRAKLQKPVNALLHKIKSLYARVGQKILYIVLFMVKR
;
A
#
# COMPACT_ATOMS: atom_id res chain seq x y z
N MET A 1 2.52 11.77 23.72
CA MET A 1 2.81 10.48 24.38
C MET A 1 3.04 10.73 25.86
N LYS A 2 2.54 9.86 26.73
CA LYS A 2 2.92 9.85 28.14
C LYS A 2 4.44 9.60 28.24
N PHE A 3 5.07 10.03 29.33
CA PHE A 3 6.50 9.83 29.54
C PHE A 3 6.80 8.35 29.83
N ASP A 4 7.75 7.74 29.12
CA ASP A 4 8.00 6.29 29.19
C ASP A 4 9.23 5.91 30.02
N GLY A 5 10.25 6.79 30.10
CA GLY A 5 11.45 6.53 30.89
C GLY A 5 12.70 7.23 30.37
N TYR A 6 13.86 6.68 30.71
CA TYR A 6 15.15 7.32 30.48
C TYR A 6 16.09 6.46 29.64
N SER A 7 17.03 7.07 28.90
CA SER A 7 18.11 6.35 28.24
C SER A 7 19.43 7.12 28.29
N SER A 8 20.54 6.38 28.34
CA SER A 8 21.89 6.92 28.23
C SER A 8 22.29 7.21 26.78
N SER A 9 21.47 6.89 25.76
CA SER A 9 21.80 7.06 24.34
C SER A 9 20.87 8.05 23.62
N ILE A 10 21.44 9.12 23.07
CA ILE A 10 20.68 10.11 22.27
C ILE A 10 20.21 9.48 20.95
N ASN A 11 21.05 8.65 20.33
CA ASN A 11 20.71 7.96 19.09
C ASN A 11 19.53 7.01 19.29
N LEU A 12 19.48 6.27 20.41
CA LEU A 12 18.33 5.43 20.77
C LEU A 12 17.07 6.29 20.84
N ILE A 13 17.09 7.37 21.64
CA ILE A 13 15.93 8.26 21.83
C ILE A 13 15.41 8.79 20.49
N LYS A 14 16.30 9.24 19.60
CA LYS A 14 15.92 9.74 18.27
C LYS A 14 15.27 8.66 17.41
N ASN A 15 15.81 7.45 17.44
CA ASN A 15 15.36 6.33 16.60
C ASN A 15 14.00 5.78 17.03
N VAL A 16 13.71 5.77 18.34
CA VAL A 16 12.49 5.16 18.90
C VAL A 16 11.39 6.17 19.25
N LYS A 17 11.53 7.44 18.85
CA LYS A 17 10.60 8.53 19.18
C LYS A 17 9.13 8.32 18.80
N TYR A 18 8.86 7.38 17.87
CA TYR A 18 7.51 7.00 17.46
C TYR A 18 6.93 5.86 18.30
N PHE A 19 7.77 5.16 19.08
CA PHE A 19 7.36 4.11 20.00
C PHE A 19 7.30 4.62 21.45
N TYR A 20 8.28 5.44 21.83
CA TYR A 20 8.45 5.88 23.22
C TYR A 20 8.84 7.35 23.33
N ASN A 21 8.37 7.99 24.39
CA ASN A 21 8.78 9.29 24.88
C ASN A 21 9.83 9.12 25.99
N ILE A 22 11.09 8.98 25.57
CA ILE A 22 12.24 8.74 26.45
C ILE A 22 13.04 10.03 26.61
N LYS A 23 13.49 10.32 27.84
CA LYS A 23 14.40 11.43 28.14
C LYS A 23 15.84 10.95 28.29
N LYS A 24 16.79 11.82 27.97
CA LYS A 24 18.21 11.57 28.24
C LYS A 24 18.46 11.59 29.75
N ILE A 25 19.17 10.59 30.27
CA ILE A 25 19.72 10.64 31.64
C ILE A 25 21.11 11.26 31.65
N LEU A 26 21.31 12.19 32.58
CA LEU A 26 22.57 12.88 32.90
C LEU A 26 22.91 12.63 34.38
N GLN A 27 24.14 12.97 34.77
CA GLN A 27 24.67 12.68 36.12
C GLN A 27 23.82 13.26 37.27
N PHE A 28 23.16 14.40 37.05
CA PHE A 28 22.32 15.10 38.04
C PHE A 28 20.82 15.06 37.71
N THR A 29 20.37 14.12 36.88
CA THR A 29 18.94 14.01 36.55
C THR A 29 18.15 13.52 37.76
N PHE A 30 17.13 14.29 38.19
CA PHE A 30 16.12 13.80 39.12
C PHE A 30 15.26 12.74 38.41
N VAL A 31 15.37 11.52 38.91
CA VAL A 31 14.69 10.34 38.36
C VAL A 31 13.37 10.13 39.12
N CYS A 32 12.29 9.84 38.41
CA CYS A 32 10.99 9.55 39.02
C CYS A 32 11.04 8.27 39.89
N LYS A 33 10.06 8.09 40.78
CA LYS A 33 9.89 6.84 41.55
C LYS A 33 9.67 5.66 40.58
N GLU A 34 10.37 4.54 40.82
CA GLU A 34 10.36 3.33 39.97
C GLU A 34 10.64 3.59 38.48
N PRO A 35 11.82 4.13 38.13
CA PRO A 35 12.12 4.51 36.76
C PRO A 35 12.30 3.31 35.84
N THR A 36 12.00 3.50 34.55
CA THR A 36 12.35 2.53 33.51
C THR A 36 13.51 3.07 32.66
N PHE A 37 14.56 2.27 32.50
CA PHE A 37 15.73 2.60 31.69
C PHE A 37 15.76 1.79 30.39
N TYR A 38 15.91 2.50 29.27
CA TYR A 38 15.94 1.90 27.94
C TYR A 38 17.36 1.84 27.39
N GLY A 39 17.74 0.68 26.86
CA GLY A 39 19.03 0.42 26.22
C GLY A 39 18.87 -0.33 24.90
N TRP A 40 19.95 -0.49 24.13
CA TRP A 40 19.90 -1.18 22.84
C TRP A 40 20.62 -2.53 22.91
N GLY A 41 19.86 -3.62 23.02
CA GLY A 41 20.38 -4.99 23.15
C GLY A 41 21.53 -5.11 24.15
N ARG A 42 22.60 -5.81 23.77
CA ARG A 42 23.85 -5.96 24.54
C ARG A 42 24.91 -4.89 24.24
N LYS A 43 24.55 -3.82 23.53
CA LYS A 43 25.45 -2.67 23.32
C LYS A 43 25.65 -1.90 24.62
N GLU A 44 26.57 -0.95 24.61
CA GLU A 44 26.91 -0.12 25.77
C GLU A 44 25.68 0.58 26.40
N SER A 45 24.73 1.04 25.59
CA SER A 45 23.49 1.63 26.11
C SER A 45 22.60 0.62 26.83
N GLY A 46 22.63 -0.65 26.41
CA GLY A 46 21.97 -1.78 27.06
C GLY A 46 22.57 -2.10 28.42
N LYS A 47 23.90 -2.27 28.47
CA LYS A 47 24.64 -2.49 29.72
C LYS A 47 24.35 -1.38 30.74
N LYS A 48 24.43 -0.12 30.30
CA LYS A 48 24.07 1.04 31.13
C LYS A 48 22.62 1.03 31.61
N ALA A 49 21.67 0.58 30.79
CA ALA A 49 20.27 0.52 31.22
C ALA A 49 20.08 -0.46 32.38
N ILE A 50 20.76 -1.62 32.32
CA ILE A 50 20.77 -2.61 33.40
C ILE A 50 21.43 -2.02 34.66
N GLU A 51 22.63 -1.46 34.53
CA GLU A 51 23.35 -0.83 35.65
C GLU A 51 22.54 0.27 36.34
N LEU A 52 21.89 1.14 35.55
CA LEU A 52 21.04 2.21 36.07
C LEU A 52 19.78 1.66 36.75
N SER A 53 19.19 0.58 36.22
CA SER A 53 18.04 -0.06 36.87
C SER A 53 18.39 -0.58 38.26
N THR A 54 19.55 -1.20 38.43
CA THR A 54 20.05 -1.62 39.74
C THR A 54 20.34 -0.41 40.63
N LYS A 55 21.04 0.61 40.12
CA LYS A 55 21.43 1.80 40.89
C LYS A 55 20.25 2.59 41.43
N PHE A 56 19.18 2.72 40.65
CA PHE A 56 18.01 3.54 40.99
C PHE A 56 16.79 2.71 41.44
N ASN A 57 16.98 1.42 41.72
CA ASN A 57 15.91 0.47 42.07
C ASN A 57 14.71 0.57 41.09
N GLY A 58 15.03 0.57 39.79
CA GLY A 58 14.10 0.69 38.69
C GLY A 58 14.00 -0.56 37.83
N LYS A 59 13.37 -0.44 36.67
CA LYS A 59 13.26 -1.48 35.64
C LYS A 59 14.17 -1.16 34.47
N PHE A 60 14.56 -2.16 33.69
CA PHE A 60 15.21 -1.95 32.39
C PHE A 60 14.35 -2.53 31.27
N LYS A 61 14.59 -2.01 30.07
CA LYS A 61 14.05 -2.52 28.80
C LYS A 61 15.12 -2.44 27.73
N LEU A 62 15.49 -3.58 27.17
CA LEU A 62 16.39 -3.69 26.04
C LEU A 62 15.58 -3.66 24.75
N LEU A 63 15.93 -2.72 23.87
CA LEU A 63 15.32 -2.55 22.56
C LEU A 63 16.25 -3.09 21.48
N GLU A 64 15.65 -3.58 20.40
CA GLU A 64 16.35 -3.89 19.15
C GLU A 64 15.44 -3.59 17.96
N ASP A 65 16.03 -3.61 16.76
CA ASP A 65 15.24 -3.60 15.53
C ASP A 65 14.28 -4.80 15.50
N GLY A 66 13.04 -4.56 15.09
CA GLY A 66 12.08 -5.62 14.84
C GLY A 66 12.48 -6.48 13.65
N PHE A 67 11.90 -7.67 13.56
CA PHE A 67 12.23 -8.64 12.50
C PHE A 67 11.80 -8.16 11.11
N ILE A 68 10.81 -7.27 11.01
CA ILE A 68 10.46 -6.52 9.80
C ILE A 68 10.65 -5.03 10.09
N ARG A 69 11.88 -4.56 9.90
CA ARG A 69 12.32 -3.27 10.43
C ARG A 69 11.79 -2.09 9.61
N SER A 70 11.98 -2.10 8.29
CA SER A 70 11.75 -0.92 7.46
C SER A 70 11.77 -1.21 5.95
N VAL A 71 11.34 -0.24 5.14
CA VAL A 71 11.46 -0.31 3.68
C VAL A 71 12.92 -0.18 3.23
N GLY A 72 13.63 0.85 3.69
CA GLY A 72 15.07 1.02 3.41
C GLY A 72 15.96 0.61 4.58
N LEU A 73 17.27 0.81 4.44
CA LEU A 73 18.24 0.59 5.51
C LEU A 73 18.19 1.70 6.55
N GLY A 74 18.46 1.34 7.81
CA GLY A 74 18.52 2.31 8.91
C GLY A 74 19.63 3.35 8.76
N VAL A 75 20.78 2.92 8.23
CA VAL A 75 21.93 3.79 7.96
C VAL A 75 21.62 4.87 6.92
N ASP A 76 20.64 4.63 6.04
CA ASP A 76 20.17 5.59 5.02
C ASP A 76 19.01 6.47 5.53
N GLY A 77 18.74 6.45 6.84
CA GLY A 77 17.67 7.23 7.46
C GLY A 77 16.26 6.68 7.24
N ALA A 78 16.11 5.41 6.85
CA ALA A 78 14.80 4.80 6.69
C ALA A 78 14.04 4.76 8.03
N LYS A 79 12.75 5.13 8.00
CA LYS A 79 11.85 5.11 9.16
C LYS A 79 11.78 3.70 9.74
N LEU A 80 12.04 3.58 11.03
CA LEU A 80 11.87 2.37 11.83
C LEU A 80 10.37 2.09 12.00
N LEU A 81 9.90 0.93 11.52
CA LEU A 81 8.50 0.50 11.58
C LEU A 81 8.24 -0.58 12.63
N SER A 82 9.30 -1.26 13.07
CA SER A 82 9.20 -2.29 14.10
C SER A 82 10.39 -2.29 15.04
N ILE A 83 10.12 -2.61 16.30
CA ILE A 83 11.11 -2.86 17.35
C ILE A 83 10.73 -4.11 18.13
N VAL A 84 11.70 -4.70 18.81
CA VAL A 84 11.43 -5.61 19.92
C VAL A 84 11.71 -4.91 21.24
N GLU A 85 11.00 -5.32 22.29
CA GLU A 85 11.20 -4.83 23.65
C GLU A 85 11.34 -6.04 24.58
N ASP A 86 12.45 -6.11 25.31
CA ASP A 86 12.76 -7.20 26.22
C ASP A 86 13.15 -6.66 27.61
N ASP A 87 12.46 -7.11 28.63
CA ASP A 87 12.64 -6.74 30.04
C ASP A 87 13.25 -7.88 30.87
N ILE A 88 13.73 -8.95 30.23
CA ILE A 88 14.42 -10.08 30.86
C ILE A 88 15.86 -10.18 30.33
N GLY A 89 16.01 -10.20 29.01
CA GLY A 89 17.28 -10.39 28.30
C GLY A 89 17.19 -9.78 26.90
N ILE A 90 17.60 -10.53 25.86
CA ILE A 90 17.36 -10.14 24.47
C ILE A 90 17.34 -11.38 23.57
N TYR A 91 16.50 -11.40 22.54
CA TYR A 91 16.22 -12.60 21.72
C TYR A 91 17.43 -13.33 21.11
N TYR A 92 18.50 -12.61 20.75
CA TYR A 92 19.69 -13.21 20.14
C TYR A 92 20.68 -13.78 21.16
N ASP A 93 20.40 -13.61 22.46
CA ASP A 93 21.28 -14.07 23.52
C ASP A 93 20.84 -15.42 24.06
N ALA A 94 21.61 -16.46 23.72
CA ALA A 94 21.40 -17.83 24.15
C ALA A 94 22.09 -18.13 25.49
N THR A 95 22.84 -17.20 26.08
CA THR A 95 23.49 -17.39 27.39
C THR A 95 22.54 -17.16 28.56
N SER A 96 21.45 -16.42 28.35
CA SER A 96 20.44 -16.09 29.35
C SER A 96 19.02 -16.17 28.78
N GLN A 97 18.01 -16.26 29.64
CA GLN A 97 16.61 -16.25 29.19
C GLN A 97 16.25 -14.86 28.62
N SER A 98 15.39 -14.85 27.61
CA SER A 98 14.83 -13.63 27.02
C SER A 98 13.30 -13.60 27.17
N ARG A 99 12.68 -12.43 26.99
CA ARG A 99 11.21 -12.31 26.95
C ARG A 99 10.64 -13.16 25.82
N LEU A 100 11.30 -13.20 24.66
CA LEU A 100 10.88 -14.04 23.55
C LEU A 100 10.94 -15.53 23.93
N GLU A 101 12.04 -15.99 24.51
CA GLU A 101 12.17 -17.38 24.92
C GLU A 101 11.07 -17.78 25.93
N LYS A 102 10.75 -16.88 26.87
CA LYS A 102 9.64 -17.08 27.80
C LYS A 102 8.28 -17.19 27.09
N ILE A 103 8.02 -16.33 26.10
CA ILE A 103 6.80 -16.40 25.28
C ILE A 103 6.72 -17.77 24.60
N LEU A 104 7.80 -18.20 23.95
CA LEU A 104 7.86 -19.46 23.21
C LEU A 104 7.71 -20.69 24.13
N SER A 105 8.27 -20.64 25.33
CA SER A 105 8.17 -21.75 26.28
C SER A 105 6.79 -21.85 26.95
N GLU A 106 6.18 -20.72 27.30
CA GLU A 106 5.00 -20.71 28.20
C GLU A 106 3.66 -20.40 27.50
N HIS A 107 3.66 -19.69 26.36
CA HIS A 107 2.42 -19.26 25.73
C HIS A 107 1.65 -20.43 25.11
N LYS A 108 0.32 -20.36 25.20
CA LYS A 108 -0.60 -21.26 24.50
C LYS A 108 -1.11 -20.56 23.26
N PHE A 109 -0.75 -21.06 22.09
CA PHE A 109 -1.13 -20.48 20.81
C PHE A 109 -2.52 -20.98 20.41
N ASP A 110 -3.51 -20.09 20.40
CA ASP A 110 -4.87 -20.42 19.95
C ASP A 110 -4.98 -20.43 18.42
N ASN A 111 -6.10 -20.98 17.93
CA ASN A 111 -6.34 -21.13 16.49
C ASN A 111 -6.40 -19.79 15.75
N GLU A 112 -6.86 -18.71 16.39
CA GLU A 112 -6.97 -17.39 15.74
C GLU A 112 -5.57 -16.80 15.52
N LEU A 113 -4.71 -16.86 16.53
CA LEU A 113 -3.32 -16.42 16.44
C LEU A 113 -2.54 -17.25 15.42
N LEU A 114 -2.75 -18.57 15.36
CA LEU A 114 -2.10 -19.43 14.38
C LEU A 114 -2.58 -19.15 12.94
N GLN A 115 -3.87 -18.84 12.74
CA GLN A 115 -4.39 -18.41 11.44
C GLN A 115 -3.80 -17.05 11.01
N GLU A 116 -3.67 -16.10 11.95
CA GLU A 116 -2.99 -14.82 11.67
C GLU A 116 -1.52 -15.02 11.34
N SER A 117 -0.82 -15.88 12.09
CA SER A 117 0.56 -16.24 11.84
C SER A 117 0.74 -16.82 10.44
N LYS A 118 -0.08 -17.81 10.08
CA LYS A 118 -0.06 -18.43 8.75
C LYS A 118 -0.27 -17.38 7.65
N TRP A 119 -1.30 -16.53 7.78
CA TRP A 119 -1.54 -15.45 6.82
C TRP A 119 -0.33 -14.50 6.69
N CYS A 120 0.32 -14.16 7.81
CA CYS A 120 1.49 -13.28 7.79
C CYS A 120 2.69 -13.96 7.10
N ILE A 121 2.97 -15.23 7.40
CA ILE A 121 4.02 -16.02 6.73
C ILE A 121 3.74 -16.06 5.24
N ASP A 122 2.53 -16.45 4.83
CA ASP A 122 2.13 -16.54 3.42
C ASP A 122 2.26 -15.18 2.71
N PHE A 123 1.87 -14.09 3.38
CA PHE A 123 1.99 -12.75 2.81
C PHE A 123 3.46 -12.34 2.63
N ILE A 124 4.30 -12.61 3.63
CA ILE A 124 5.74 -12.30 3.64
C ILE A 124 6.44 -13.08 2.53
N THR A 125 6.21 -14.39 2.45
CA THR A 125 6.85 -15.26 1.46
C THR A 125 6.35 -14.92 0.06
N THR A 126 5.04 -14.78 -0.15
CA THR A 126 4.46 -14.41 -1.46
C THR A 126 5.03 -13.10 -1.98
N HIS A 127 5.08 -12.07 -1.13
CA HIS A 127 5.50 -10.73 -1.53
C HIS A 127 6.99 -10.46 -1.36
N ASN A 128 7.80 -11.43 -0.93
CA ASN A 128 9.23 -11.24 -0.70
C ASN A 128 9.52 -10.09 0.29
N ILE A 129 8.97 -10.17 1.50
CA ILE A 129 9.21 -9.20 2.58
C ILE A 129 10.31 -9.75 3.51
N SER A 130 11.25 -8.90 3.91
CA SER A 130 12.35 -9.26 4.82
C SER A 130 12.54 -8.18 5.88
N LYS A 131 13.60 -8.25 6.70
CA LYS A 131 13.96 -7.21 7.65
C LYS A 131 14.10 -5.83 6.99
N TYR A 132 14.72 -5.80 5.81
CA TYR A 132 14.84 -4.62 4.95
C TYR A 132 14.25 -4.92 3.58
N ASN A 133 13.60 -3.94 2.95
CA ASN A 133 12.73 -4.18 1.79
C ASN A 133 13.06 -3.20 0.64
N ASN A 134 14.35 -2.94 0.41
CA ASN A 134 14.83 -2.07 -0.68
C ASN A 134 15.61 -2.83 -1.74
N ALA A 135 16.00 -4.08 -1.47
CA ALA A 135 16.70 -4.92 -2.43
C ALA A 135 15.71 -5.42 -3.50
N PRO A 136 16.09 -5.46 -4.78
CA PRO A 136 15.29 -6.06 -5.83
C PRO A 136 15.16 -7.57 -5.63
N ASN A 137 14.09 -8.14 -6.21
CA ASN A 137 13.98 -9.59 -6.33
C ASN A 137 15.10 -10.15 -7.22
N ILE A 138 15.47 -11.41 -7.00
CA ILE A 138 16.40 -12.10 -7.88
C ILE A 138 15.90 -12.08 -9.34
N SER A 139 16.78 -11.73 -10.26
CA SER A 139 16.45 -11.65 -11.69
C SER A 139 16.69 -12.99 -12.39
N LYS A 140 16.05 -13.20 -13.55
CA LYS A 140 16.30 -14.40 -14.39
C LYS A 140 17.78 -14.57 -14.74
N ASN A 141 18.49 -13.47 -15.01
CA ASN A 141 19.92 -13.51 -15.30
C ASN A 141 20.75 -14.01 -14.11
N LEU A 142 20.37 -13.63 -12.89
CA LEU A 142 21.06 -14.11 -11.69
C LEU A 142 20.71 -15.57 -11.38
N ILE A 143 19.46 -15.98 -11.61
CA ILE A 143 19.05 -17.38 -11.51
C ILE A 143 19.92 -18.26 -12.43
N GLN A 144 20.10 -17.85 -13.68
CA GLN A 144 20.95 -18.55 -14.65
C GLN A 144 22.43 -18.49 -14.27
N LYS A 145 22.96 -17.31 -13.92
CA LYS A 145 24.36 -17.12 -13.50
C LYS A 145 24.74 -18.05 -12.34
N TYR A 146 23.83 -18.26 -11.40
CA TYR A 146 24.05 -19.08 -10.22
C TYR A 146 23.54 -20.51 -10.37
N GLU A 147 22.99 -20.88 -11.53
CA GLU A 147 22.42 -22.19 -11.84
C GLU A 147 21.34 -22.64 -10.82
N LEU A 148 20.50 -21.69 -10.40
CA LEU A 148 19.48 -21.90 -9.38
C LEU A 148 18.22 -22.62 -9.90
N GLU A 149 18.21 -23.00 -11.18
CA GLU A 149 17.14 -23.81 -11.79
C GLU A 149 17.31 -25.30 -11.47
N ASN A 150 18.50 -25.72 -11.02
CA ASN A 150 18.82 -27.10 -10.67
C ASN A 150 18.26 -27.51 -9.30
N SER A 151 18.06 -28.82 -9.11
CA SER A 151 17.24 -29.42 -8.04
C SER A 151 17.89 -29.58 -6.66
N ASN A 152 19.10 -29.07 -6.42
CA ASN A 152 19.70 -29.07 -5.08
C ASN A 152 20.69 -27.91 -4.83
N ASN A 153 20.17 -26.78 -4.37
CA ASN A 153 20.93 -25.56 -4.07
C ASN A 153 21.13 -25.41 -2.55
N ILE A 154 22.37 -25.24 -2.13
CA ILE A 154 22.77 -25.09 -0.72
C ILE A 154 23.32 -23.70 -0.51
N LEU A 155 22.74 -22.94 0.41
CA LEU A 155 23.16 -21.57 0.71
C LEU A 155 23.84 -21.48 2.06
N ILE A 156 25.07 -20.98 2.06
CA ILE A 156 25.82 -20.65 3.26
C ILE A 156 25.70 -19.14 3.48
N ILE A 157 25.25 -18.74 4.68
CA ILE A 157 25.03 -17.34 5.03
C ILE A 157 26.17 -16.86 5.91
N ALA A 158 27.07 -16.06 5.34
CA ALA A 158 28.12 -15.41 6.10
C ALA A 158 27.57 -14.22 6.90
N GLN A 159 28.13 -13.99 8.07
CA GLN A 159 27.85 -12.81 8.90
C GLN A 159 29.09 -11.93 8.99
N THR A 160 28.88 -10.65 9.32
CA THR A 160 29.98 -9.71 9.51
C THR A 160 30.65 -9.92 10.87
N ASP A 161 31.97 -9.79 10.91
CA ASP A 161 32.74 -9.86 12.15
C ASP A 161 32.25 -8.82 13.19
N GLY A 162 32.27 -9.19 14.48
CA GLY A 162 31.83 -8.34 15.58
C GLY A 162 30.30 -8.16 15.74
N ASP A 163 29.48 -8.95 15.05
CA ASP A 163 28.04 -9.01 15.30
C ASP A 163 27.76 -9.59 16.69
N ALA A 164 27.05 -8.84 17.55
CA ALA A 164 26.71 -9.28 18.91
C ALA A 164 25.94 -10.61 18.92
N SER A 165 25.16 -10.89 17.86
CA SER A 165 24.44 -12.16 17.74
C SER A 165 25.35 -13.37 17.55
N LEU A 166 26.61 -13.21 17.12
CA LEU A 166 27.58 -14.31 17.03
C LEU A 166 28.07 -14.70 18.43
N VAL A 167 28.51 -13.71 19.21
CA VAL A 167 29.01 -13.91 20.58
C VAL A 167 27.91 -14.48 21.49
N TYR A 168 26.79 -13.76 21.60
CA TYR A 168 25.71 -14.14 22.52
C TYR A 168 24.86 -15.30 22.00
N GLY A 169 24.88 -15.55 20.69
CA GLY A 169 24.25 -16.72 20.08
C GLY A 169 25.16 -17.94 20.01
N LEU A 170 26.28 -18.00 20.75
CA LEU A 170 27.20 -19.15 20.78
C LEU A 170 27.80 -19.54 19.41
N GLY A 171 27.78 -18.64 18.43
CA GLY A 171 28.25 -18.87 17.07
C GLY A 171 29.77 -18.79 16.92
N ASP A 172 30.47 -18.15 17.87
CA ASP A 172 31.94 -18.02 17.86
C ASP A 172 32.68 -19.35 18.09
N LYS A 173 31.94 -20.42 18.43
CA LYS A 173 32.50 -21.77 18.54
C LYS A 173 32.96 -22.35 17.19
N PHE A 174 32.46 -21.80 16.09
CA PHE A 174 32.76 -22.26 14.74
C PHE A 174 33.18 -21.09 13.86
N SER A 175 34.26 -21.27 13.10
CA SER A 175 34.62 -20.38 12.02
C SER A 175 33.65 -20.56 10.84
N THR A 176 33.57 -19.59 9.93
CA THR A 176 32.74 -19.82 8.72
C THR A 176 33.40 -20.83 7.77
N ALA A 177 34.72 -21.08 7.88
CA ALA A 177 35.36 -22.20 7.19
C ALA A 177 34.78 -23.55 7.65
N ASP A 178 34.59 -23.75 8.96
CA ASP A 178 33.97 -24.98 9.48
C ASP A 178 32.55 -25.19 8.93
N VAL A 179 31.78 -24.11 8.79
CA VAL A 179 30.43 -24.13 8.21
C VAL A 179 30.48 -24.51 6.73
N ILE A 180 31.44 -23.96 5.97
CA ILE A 180 31.64 -24.28 4.55
C ILE A 180 32.04 -25.74 4.37
N ASP A 181 33.01 -26.22 5.16
CA ASP A 181 33.50 -27.60 5.07
C ASP A 181 32.38 -28.60 5.37
N ALA A 182 31.57 -28.33 6.39
CA ALA A 182 30.39 -29.13 6.70
C ALA A 182 29.37 -29.13 5.55
N ALA A 183 29.05 -27.95 5.00
CA ALA A 183 28.12 -27.84 3.89
C ALA A 183 28.59 -28.61 2.64
N ILE A 184 29.88 -28.57 2.32
CA ILE A 184 30.44 -29.33 1.18
C ILE A 184 30.40 -30.83 1.46
N LYS A 185 30.87 -31.25 2.64
CA LYS A 185 30.96 -32.67 3.03
C LYS A 185 29.60 -33.34 3.08
N GLU A 186 28.59 -32.65 3.60
CA GLU A 186 27.24 -33.17 3.77
C GLU A 186 26.43 -33.15 2.46
N ASN A 187 26.88 -32.41 1.43
CA ASN A 187 26.14 -32.20 0.20
C ASN A 187 27.02 -32.36 -1.07
N PRO A 188 27.71 -33.50 -1.29
CA PRO A 188 28.84 -33.65 -2.22
C PRO A 188 28.56 -33.45 -3.73
N ASN A 189 27.29 -33.32 -4.14
CA ASN A 189 26.89 -33.10 -5.55
C ASN A 189 25.95 -31.90 -5.71
N SER A 190 26.00 -30.96 -4.77
CA SER A 190 25.02 -29.86 -4.71
C SER A 190 25.65 -28.56 -5.19
N ASN A 191 24.80 -27.63 -5.61
CA ASN A 191 25.23 -26.29 -5.97
C ASN A 191 25.48 -25.46 -4.70
N ILE A 192 26.74 -25.30 -4.32
CA ILE A 192 27.13 -24.61 -3.09
C ILE A 192 27.28 -23.11 -3.34
N LEU A 193 26.50 -22.32 -2.62
CA LEU A 193 26.42 -20.87 -2.75
C LEU A 193 26.84 -20.21 -1.43
N LEU A 194 27.63 -19.14 -1.49
CA LEU A 194 28.03 -18.36 -0.32
C LEU A 194 27.48 -16.93 -0.45
N LYS A 195 26.53 -16.56 0.41
CA LYS A 195 26.03 -15.18 0.48
C LYS A 195 26.91 -14.36 1.40
N ILE A 196 27.47 -13.27 0.86
CA ILE A 196 28.24 -12.28 1.62
C ILE A 196 27.64 -10.89 1.47
N HIS A 197 27.96 -10.01 2.42
CA HIS A 197 27.53 -8.61 2.37
C HIS A 197 28.42 -7.81 1.38
N PRO A 198 27.87 -6.93 0.51
CA PRO A 198 28.66 -6.17 -0.46
C PRO A 198 29.84 -5.38 0.14
N ASP A 199 29.64 -4.78 1.32
CA ASP A 199 30.70 -4.07 2.07
C ASP A 199 31.92 -4.94 2.43
N VAL A 200 31.76 -6.27 2.51
CA VAL A 200 32.89 -7.19 2.73
C VAL A 200 33.80 -7.21 1.50
N LEU A 201 33.21 -7.30 0.31
CA LEU A 201 33.94 -7.33 -0.95
C LEU A 201 34.63 -5.99 -1.28
N SER A 202 34.04 -4.88 -0.85
CA SER A 202 34.64 -3.54 -1.02
C SER A 202 35.63 -3.16 0.08
N GLY A 203 35.94 -4.07 1.01
CA GLY A 203 36.89 -3.85 2.12
C GLY A 203 36.39 -2.89 3.21
N LYS A 204 35.13 -2.43 3.14
CA LYS A 204 34.52 -1.53 4.13
C LYS A 204 34.12 -2.25 5.42
N LYS A 205 33.92 -3.57 5.35
CA LYS A 205 33.72 -4.46 6.51
C LYS A 205 34.65 -5.65 6.39
N LYS A 206 35.12 -6.17 7.53
CA LYS A 206 35.84 -7.44 7.57
C LYS A 206 34.82 -8.58 7.61
N SER A 207 35.03 -9.59 6.76
CA SER A 207 34.43 -10.91 6.97
C SER A 207 35.39 -11.74 7.81
N ASP A 208 34.84 -12.72 8.51
CA ASP A 208 35.58 -13.75 9.20
C ASP A 208 36.23 -14.79 8.25
N ILE A 209 36.18 -14.57 6.92
CA ILE A 209 36.82 -15.42 5.90
C ILE A 209 37.73 -14.61 4.99
N ASN A 210 38.85 -15.22 4.60
CA ASN A 210 39.62 -14.77 3.44
C ASN A 210 39.05 -15.39 2.15
N ILE A 211 38.31 -14.57 1.40
CA ILE A 211 37.62 -14.97 0.16
C ILE A 211 38.60 -15.49 -0.90
N SER A 212 39.88 -15.08 -0.88
CA SER A 212 40.88 -15.51 -1.87
C SER A 212 41.22 -17.00 -1.82
N ASN A 213 40.89 -17.68 -0.71
CA ASN A 213 41.26 -19.08 -0.47
C ASN A 213 40.08 -20.05 -0.60
N LEU A 214 38.92 -19.58 -1.08
CA LEU A 214 37.73 -20.41 -1.26
C LEU A 214 37.87 -21.35 -2.47
N ASP A 215 37.36 -22.57 -2.36
CA ASP A 215 37.29 -23.50 -3.49
C ASP A 215 36.52 -22.84 -4.65
N SER A 216 37.10 -22.91 -5.85
CA SER A 216 36.51 -22.47 -7.12
C SER A 216 35.10 -22.99 -7.40
N LYS A 217 34.69 -24.10 -6.76
CA LYS A 217 33.35 -24.68 -6.88
C LYS A 217 32.28 -23.92 -6.09
N ILE A 218 32.65 -23.05 -5.15
CA ILE A 218 31.72 -22.26 -4.35
C ILE A 218 31.32 -21.00 -5.13
N LYS A 219 30.03 -20.84 -5.39
CA LYS A 219 29.50 -19.65 -6.09
C LYS A 219 29.20 -18.52 -5.10
N ILE A 220 29.88 -17.40 -5.25
CA ILE A 220 29.72 -16.25 -4.33
C ILE A 220 28.59 -15.34 -4.82
N ILE A 221 27.61 -15.11 -3.95
CA ILE A 221 26.52 -14.15 -4.15
C ILE A 221 26.88 -12.86 -3.41
N ALA A 222 27.25 -11.85 -4.20
CA ALA A 222 27.70 -10.54 -3.74
C ALA A 222 26.60 -9.48 -3.81
N GLU A 223 25.62 -9.73 -4.66
CA GLU A 223 24.59 -8.78 -5.06
C GLU A 223 23.64 -8.47 -3.89
N ASP A 224 23.09 -7.26 -3.92
CA ASP A 224 21.97 -6.88 -3.07
C ASP A 224 20.68 -7.48 -3.65
N ILE A 225 20.30 -8.63 -3.13
CA ILE A 225 19.13 -9.42 -3.55
C ILE A 225 18.21 -9.58 -2.36
N ASN A 226 16.91 -9.47 -2.59
CA ASN A 226 15.91 -9.75 -1.58
C ASN A 226 16.05 -11.21 -1.05
N PRO A 227 16.24 -11.41 0.27
CA PRO A 227 16.49 -12.73 0.85
C PRO A 227 15.43 -13.79 0.52
N ILE A 228 14.15 -13.46 0.72
CA ILE A 228 13.04 -14.39 0.45
C ILE A 228 12.99 -14.77 -1.03
N SER A 229 13.22 -13.82 -1.93
CA SER A 229 13.23 -14.11 -3.36
C SER A 229 14.34 -15.09 -3.75
N LEU A 230 15.50 -15.03 -3.09
CA LEU A 230 16.59 -15.98 -3.28
C LEU A 230 16.27 -17.33 -2.64
N LEU A 231 15.78 -17.34 -1.40
CA LEU A 231 15.51 -18.55 -0.62
C LEU A 231 14.47 -19.47 -1.26
N LYS A 232 13.54 -18.94 -2.05
CA LYS A 232 12.60 -19.75 -2.87
C LYS A 232 13.29 -20.70 -3.87
N HIS A 233 14.57 -20.47 -4.16
CA HIS A 233 15.39 -21.33 -5.01
C HIS A 233 16.38 -22.20 -4.22
N ILE A 234 16.33 -22.19 -2.89
CA ILE A 234 17.29 -22.87 -2.02
C ILE A 234 16.62 -24.04 -1.31
N ASN A 235 17.30 -25.18 -1.26
CA ASN A 235 16.82 -26.38 -0.57
C ASN A 235 17.26 -26.38 0.89
N LYS A 236 18.51 -26.01 1.15
CA LYS A 236 19.13 -26.08 2.47
C LYS A 236 20.01 -24.88 2.75
N VAL A 237 19.94 -24.40 3.98
CA VAL A 237 20.69 -23.25 4.47
C VAL A 237 21.62 -23.63 5.61
N TYR A 238 22.85 -23.15 5.55
CA TYR A 238 23.82 -23.21 6.64
C TYR A 238 24.05 -21.79 7.17
N THR A 239 23.85 -21.60 8.48
CA THR A 239 24.05 -20.30 9.11
C THR A 239 24.56 -20.45 10.54
N LYS A 240 25.19 -19.41 11.08
CA LYS A 240 25.51 -19.34 12.51
C LYS A 240 24.29 -18.82 13.28
N THR A 241 23.99 -17.54 13.15
CA THR A 241 22.91 -16.88 13.92
C THR A 241 22.09 -15.87 13.10
N SER A 242 22.26 -15.84 11.77
CA SER A 242 21.59 -14.88 10.91
C SER A 242 20.07 -15.02 10.99
N GLY A 243 19.35 -13.90 11.03
CA GLY A 243 17.88 -13.90 10.93
C GLY A 243 17.36 -14.51 9.62
N MET A 244 18.19 -14.52 8.58
CA MET A 244 17.85 -15.14 7.29
C MET A 244 17.71 -16.67 7.36
N GLY A 245 18.23 -17.33 8.40
CA GLY A 245 17.93 -18.75 8.64
C GLY A 245 16.46 -18.98 9.02
N PHE A 246 15.84 -18.09 9.80
CA PHE A 246 14.39 -18.18 10.05
C PHE A 246 13.57 -17.87 8.78
N GLU A 247 14.05 -16.92 7.96
CA GLU A 247 13.45 -16.65 6.65
C GLU A 247 13.52 -17.89 5.73
N ALA A 248 14.58 -18.69 5.83
CA ALA A 248 14.72 -19.95 5.10
C ALA A 248 13.70 -21.00 5.57
N LEU A 249 13.52 -21.15 6.87
CA LEU A 249 12.47 -22.02 7.44
C LEU A 249 11.08 -21.60 6.93
N MET A 250 10.77 -20.30 6.87
CA MET A 250 9.50 -19.80 6.32
C MET A 250 9.33 -20.12 4.83
N CYS A 251 10.43 -20.24 4.08
CA CYS A 251 10.41 -20.66 2.68
C CYS A 251 10.40 -22.19 2.50
N GLY A 252 10.41 -22.98 3.58
CA GLY A 252 10.42 -24.43 3.55
C GLY A 252 11.82 -25.04 3.34
N CYS A 253 12.90 -24.28 3.50
CA CYS A 253 14.26 -24.81 3.43
C CYS A 253 14.60 -25.62 4.68
N GLU A 254 15.43 -26.65 4.54
CA GLU A 254 16.18 -27.20 5.67
C GLU A 254 17.13 -26.11 6.23
N CYS A 255 17.25 -26.00 7.55
CA CYS A 255 18.13 -25.01 8.18
C CYS A 255 19.07 -25.68 9.18
N VAL A 256 20.38 -25.51 8.94
CA VAL A 256 21.45 -25.95 9.82
C VAL A 256 22.02 -24.74 10.57
N CYS A 257 22.00 -24.80 11.90
CA CYS A 257 22.47 -23.73 12.78
C CYS A 257 23.76 -24.12 13.50
N PHE A 258 24.84 -23.39 13.22
CA PHE A 258 26.13 -23.50 13.92
C PHE A 258 26.23 -22.59 15.14
N GLY A 259 25.26 -21.71 15.34
CA GLY A 259 25.01 -21.02 16.60
C GLY A 259 23.66 -21.42 17.19
N MET A 260 23.16 -20.58 18.08
CA MET A 260 21.89 -20.74 18.78
C MET A 260 21.04 -19.46 18.65
N PRO A 261 20.63 -19.08 17.42
CA PRO A 261 19.73 -17.95 17.22
C PRO A 261 18.37 -18.20 17.89
N PHE A 262 17.48 -17.19 17.90
CA PHE A 262 16.20 -17.29 18.61
C PHE A 262 15.29 -18.44 18.14
N TYR A 263 15.45 -18.85 16.88
CA TYR A 263 14.66 -19.89 16.22
C TYR A 263 15.25 -21.30 16.35
N ALA A 264 16.49 -21.45 16.81
CA ALA A 264 17.13 -22.74 17.07
C ALA A 264 16.70 -23.33 18.42
N GLY A 265 16.84 -24.64 18.60
CA GLY A 265 16.53 -25.35 19.84
C GLY A 265 15.05 -25.62 20.08
N TRP A 266 14.19 -25.41 19.08
CA TRP A 266 12.74 -25.64 19.15
C TRP A 266 12.26 -26.79 18.24
N GLY A 267 13.19 -27.57 17.69
CA GLY A 267 12.89 -28.70 16.80
C GLY A 267 12.62 -28.35 15.33
N LEU A 268 12.90 -27.11 14.92
CA LEU A 268 12.71 -26.64 13.53
C LEU A 268 14.02 -26.60 12.71
N SER A 269 15.17 -26.72 13.35
CA SER A 269 16.50 -26.67 12.72
C SER A 269 17.39 -27.82 13.16
N ASP A 270 18.41 -28.13 12.34
CA ASP A 270 19.54 -28.99 12.71
C ASP A 270 20.57 -28.14 13.46
N ASP A 271 20.57 -28.25 14.79
CA ASP A 271 21.40 -27.42 15.67
C ASP A 271 22.72 -28.12 16.03
N ARG A 272 23.84 -27.53 15.61
CA ARG A 272 25.20 -28.05 15.88
C ARG A 272 25.73 -27.67 17.24
N VAL A 273 25.07 -26.73 17.92
CA VAL A 273 25.33 -26.37 19.31
C VAL A 273 24.21 -26.91 20.17
N GLN A 274 24.55 -27.45 21.34
CA GLN A 274 23.57 -27.90 22.31
C GLN A 274 22.61 -26.77 22.70
N ALA A 275 21.32 -26.99 22.50
CA ALA A 275 20.28 -26.05 22.89
C ALA A 275 20.25 -25.86 24.43
N PRO A 276 19.98 -24.64 24.92
CA PRO A 276 19.77 -24.41 26.33
C PRO A 276 18.62 -25.27 26.88
N SER A 277 18.78 -25.85 28.08
CA SER A 277 17.75 -26.73 28.70
C SER A 277 16.38 -26.07 28.90
N ARG A 278 16.34 -24.75 28.90
CA ARG A 278 15.13 -23.91 28.96
C ARG A 278 14.33 -23.85 27.64
N ARG A 279 14.91 -24.28 26.51
CA ARG A 279 14.22 -24.50 25.24
C ARG A 279 13.84 -25.98 25.14
N ASN A 280 12.75 -26.35 25.80
CA ASN A 280 12.34 -27.74 26.03
C ASN A 280 11.01 -28.10 25.37
N ARG A 281 10.57 -27.32 24.37
CA ARG A 281 9.36 -27.58 23.57
C ARG A 281 9.74 -27.76 22.11
N THR A 282 8.99 -28.60 21.42
CA THR A 282 8.94 -28.60 19.96
C THR A 282 7.84 -27.63 19.53
N LEU A 283 8.14 -26.71 18.61
CA LEU A 283 7.21 -25.72 18.11
C LEU A 283 6.94 -25.91 16.62
N SER A 284 5.74 -25.57 16.17
CA SER A 284 5.49 -25.35 14.74
C SER A 284 6.11 -24.03 14.27
N ILE A 285 6.28 -23.88 12.96
CA ILE A 285 6.77 -22.62 12.40
C ILE A 285 5.83 -21.45 12.69
N GLU A 286 4.51 -21.71 12.70
CA GLU A 286 3.49 -20.72 13.05
C GLU A 286 3.55 -20.34 14.53
N GLU A 287 3.79 -21.27 15.45
CA GLU A 287 3.96 -20.95 16.87
C GLU A 287 5.20 -20.08 17.10
N LEU A 288 6.33 -20.45 16.49
CA LEU A 288 7.57 -19.69 16.59
C LEU A 288 7.41 -18.29 15.97
N PHE A 289 6.78 -18.20 14.81
CA PHE A 289 6.48 -16.92 14.15
C PHE A 289 5.54 -16.07 14.99
N ALA A 290 4.44 -16.63 15.50
CA ALA A 290 3.51 -15.90 16.36
C ALA A 290 4.21 -15.32 17.60
N GLY A 291 5.04 -16.13 18.26
CA GLY A 291 5.83 -15.67 19.41
C GLY A 291 6.75 -14.50 19.06
N ALA A 292 7.52 -14.62 17.96
CA ALA A 292 8.53 -13.63 17.58
C ALA A 292 7.94 -12.38 16.90
N TYR A 293 7.12 -12.57 15.87
CA TYR A 293 6.66 -11.51 14.97
C TYR A 293 5.31 -10.91 15.39
N ILE A 294 4.49 -11.58 16.19
CA ILE A 294 3.17 -11.04 16.59
C ILE A 294 3.18 -10.60 18.06
N LEU A 295 3.66 -11.45 18.96
CA LEU A 295 3.59 -11.20 20.41
C LEU A 295 4.78 -10.38 20.94
N TYR A 296 5.98 -10.65 20.45
CA TYR A 296 7.21 -10.03 20.96
C TYR A 296 7.57 -8.72 20.24
N ALA A 297 7.42 -8.66 18.93
CA ALA A 297 7.66 -7.46 18.14
C ALA A 297 6.51 -6.45 18.22
N LYS A 298 6.84 -5.16 18.21
CA LYS A 298 5.90 -4.05 18.17
C LYS A 298 5.99 -3.33 16.83
N TYR A 299 4.87 -2.81 16.35
CA TYR A 299 4.77 -2.16 15.04
C TYR A 299 4.12 -0.80 15.13
N ILE A 300 4.53 0.09 14.22
CA ILE A 300 3.83 1.35 13.95
C ILE A 300 3.35 1.40 12.51
N ASP A 301 2.22 2.08 12.30
CA ASP A 301 1.66 2.37 11.00
C ASP A 301 2.67 3.18 10.16
N ALA A 302 2.88 2.75 8.93
CA ALA A 302 3.89 3.32 8.05
C ALA A 302 3.59 4.79 7.73
N TYR A 303 2.30 5.17 7.73
CA TYR A 303 1.82 6.49 7.39
C TYR A 303 1.62 7.40 8.60
N THR A 304 0.84 6.96 9.59
CA THR A 304 0.43 7.77 10.76
C THR A 304 1.47 7.72 11.88
N GLY A 305 2.26 6.65 11.97
CA GLY A 305 3.20 6.42 13.06
C GLY A 305 2.55 6.02 14.39
N GLN A 306 1.26 5.68 14.39
CA GLN A 306 0.57 5.13 15.55
C GLN A 306 0.87 3.64 15.71
N ASN A 307 0.73 3.10 16.93
CA ASN A 307 0.89 1.67 17.19
C ASN A 307 -0.09 0.85 16.34
N THR A 308 0.37 -0.28 15.83
CA THR A 308 -0.43 -1.16 14.97
C THR A 308 0.02 -2.61 15.08
N THR A 309 -0.62 -3.50 14.33
CA THR A 309 -0.29 -4.93 14.27
C THR A 309 0.57 -5.25 13.04
N LEU A 310 1.25 -6.40 13.08
CA LEU A 310 1.99 -6.91 11.92
C LEU A 310 1.10 -7.06 10.69
N LYS A 311 -0.07 -7.70 10.86
CA LYS A 311 -1.05 -7.92 9.81
C LYS A 311 -1.46 -6.62 9.11
N ARG A 312 -1.54 -5.51 9.85
CA ARG A 312 -1.87 -4.18 9.31
C ARG A 312 -0.71 -3.53 8.56
N VAL A 313 0.53 -3.64 9.05
CA VAL A 313 1.69 -2.93 8.47
C VAL A 313 2.28 -3.65 7.25
N LEU A 314 2.13 -4.97 7.14
CA LEU A 314 2.67 -5.78 6.03
C LEU A 314 2.22 -5.27 4.64
N PRO A 315 0.92 -5.06 4.36
CA PRO A 315 0.48 -4.49 3.09
C PRO A 315 1.07 -3.11 2.81
N GLN A 316 1.21 -2.26 3.84
CA GLN A 316 1.77 -0.91 3.70
C GLN A 316 3.26 -0.97 3.30
N ILE A 317 4.02 -1.86 3.94
CA ILE A 317 5.43 -2.11 3.59
C ILE A 317 5.54 -2.60 2.16
N ASN A 318 4.68 -3.54 1.75
CA ASN A 318 4.68 -4.06 0.39
C ASN A 318 4.44 -2.94 -0.65
N THR A 319 3.46 -2.08 -0.41
CA THR A 319 3.14 -0.96 -1.31
C THR A 319 4.28 0.05 -1.40
N LEU A 320 4.86 0.42 -0.26
CA LEU A 320 5.99 1.35 -0.22
C LEU A 320 7.26 0.76 -0.86
N LYS A 321 7.53 -0.53 -0.64
CA LYS A 321 8.62 -1.28 -1.30
C LYS A 321 8.42 -1.25 -2.81
N ASN A 322 7.26 -1.70 -3.29
CA ASN A 322 7.01 -1.82 -4.72
C ASN A 322 7.05 -0.46 -5.42
N ALA A 323 6.54 0.59 -4.79
CA ALA A 323 6.65 1.94 -5.34
C ALA A 323 8.10 2.44 -5.44
N ARG A 324 8.95 2.11 -4.46
CA ARG A 324 10.37 2.44 -4.50
C ARG A 324 11.11 1.65 -5.58
N LEU A 325 10.87 0.34 -5.68
CA LEU A 325 11.51 -0.53 -6.67
C LEU A 325 11.08 -0.19 -8.10
N ASN A 326 9.84 0.26 -8.29
CA ASN A 326 9.28 0.63 -9.59
C ASN A 326 9.47 2.12 -9.93
N GLU A 327 10.32 2.84 -9.19
CA GLU A 327 10.57 4.27 -9.46
C GLU A 327 11.20 4.46 -10.84
N CYS A 328 10.45 5.08 -11.76
CA CYS A 328 10.88 5.27 -13.13
C CYS A 328 11.68 6.57 -13.28
N LYS A 329 12.93 6.44 -13.72
CA LYS A 329 13.85 7.58 -13.97
C LYS A 329 13.68 8.24 -15.34
N LYS A 330 12.82 7.71 -16.22
CA LYS A 330 12.55 8.30 -17.55
C LYS A 330 11.96 9.71 -17.43
N GLN A 331 12.21 10.53 -18.46
CA GLN A 331 11.56 11.83 -18.63
C GLN A 331 10.06 11.63 -18.88
N LYS A 332 9.22 12.45 -18.24
CA LYS A 332 7.75 12.34 -18.31
C LYS A 332 7.21 13.65 -18.85
N PHE A 333 6.51 13.62 -19.98
CA PHE A 333 5.93 14.79 -20.64
C PHE A 333 4.42 14.82 -20.43
N LEU A 334 3.93 15.88 -19.77
CA LEU A 334 2.56 15.98 -19.29
C LEU A 334 1.78 17.05 -20.07
N PHE A 335 0.79 16.63 -20.85
CA PHE A 335 -0.07 17.47 -21.68
C PHE A 335 -1.47 17.62 -21.07
N GLY A 336 -2.01 18.85 -21.08
CA GLY A 336 -3.35 19.12 -20.54
C GLY A 336 -3.42 19.33 -19.01
N PHE A 337 -2.28 19.42 -18.33
CA PHE A 337 -2.21 19.61 -16.88
C PHE A 337 -2.18 21.12 -16.53
N SER A 338 -3.31 21.62 -16.01
CA SER A 338 -3.42 22.98 -15.45
C SER A 338 -2.46 23.20 -14.28
N VAL A 339 -2.10 24.45 -13.97
CA VAL A 339 -1.16 24.78 -12.87
C VAL A 339 -1.56 24.12 -11.54
N TRP A 340 -2.86 24.03 -11.26
CA TRP A 340 -3.39 23.29 -10.11
C TRP A 340 -2.99 21.80 -10.15
N LYS A 341 -3.23 21.13 -11.28
CA LYS A 341 -2.92 19.70 -11.46
C LYS A 341 -1.43 19.40 -11.27
N ARG A 342 -0.55 20.31 -11.69
CA ARG A 342 0.91 20.17 -11.51
C ARG A 342 1.32 20.02 -10.04
N LYS A 343 0.59 20.63 -9.10
CA LYS A 343 0.93 20.63 -7.66
C LYS A 343 0.78 19.27 -6.97
N PHE A 344 0.14 18.29 -7.62
CA PHE A 344 -0.14 16.99 -7.02
C PHE A 344 0.37 15.78 -7.80
N MET A 345 1.02 15.96 -8.97
CA MET A 345 1.50 14.81 -9.75
C MET A 345 2.76 14.15 -9.21
N LYS A 346 3.65 14.90 -8.56
CA LYS A 346 4.92 14.39 -8.03
C LYS A 346 4.74 13.16 -7.10
N PRO A 347 3.80 13.15 -6.14
CA PRO A 347 3.47 11.95 -5.36
C PRO A 347 3.12 10.68 -6.18
N PHE A 348 2.55 10.82 -7.38
CA PHE A 348 2.11 9.68 -8.20
C PHE A 348 3.14 9.24 -9.24
N LEU A 349 3.92 10.20 -9.78
CA LEU A 349 4.82 9.97 -10.90
C LEU A 349 6.31 10.12 -10.55
N GLY A 350 6.63 10.55 -9.33
CA GLY A 350 7.99 10.83 -8.90
C GLY A 350 8.56 12.08 -9.57
N GLU A 351 9.85 12.04 -9.87
CA GLU A 351 10.61 13.15 -10.47
C GLU A 351 10.55 13.15 -12.01
N ASN A 352 11.29 14.07 -12.64
CA ASN A 352 11.45 14.21 -14.11
C ASN A 352 10.14 14.55 -14.84
N LEU A 353 9.37 15.51 -14.29
CA LEU A 353 8.08 15.95 -14.82
C LEU A 353 8.23 17.21 -15.68
N ASN A 354 8.02 17.07 -16.98
CA ASN A 354 8.02 18.16 -17.97
C ASN A 354 6.58 18.52 -18.33
N TYR A 355 6.09 19.66 -17.82
CA TYR A 355 4.72 20.10 -18.05
C TYR A 355 4.59 20.97 -19.31
N ILE A 356 3.87 20.48 -20.30
CA ILE A 356 3.59 21.23 -21.52
C ILE A 356 2.48 22.24 -21.25
N SER A 357 2.69 23.49 -21.70
CA SER A 357 1.73 24.57 -21.48
C SER A 357 0.39 24.24 -22.14
N VAL A 358 -0.70 24.38 -21.38
CA VAL A 358 -2.07 24.21 -21.90
C VAL A 358 -2.44 25.29 -22.93
N PHE A 359 -1.66 26.38 -22.98
CA PHE A 359 -1.83 27.51 -23.91
C PHE A 359 -0.87 27.44 -25.10
N SER A 360 -0.07 26.38 -25.23
CA SER A 360 0.85 26.29 -26.36
C SER A 360 0.07 26.14 -27.67
N LYS A 361 0.38 27.00 -28.66
CA LYS A 361 -0.16 26.89 -30.02
C LYS A 361 0.33 25.63 -30.73
N ASN A 362 1.55 25.16 -30.40
CA ASN A 362 2.07 23.88 -30.87
C ASN A 362 2.67 23.10 -29.67
N PRO A 363 1.85 22.29 -28.98
CA PRO A 363 2.27 21.52 -27.82
C PRO A 363 3.40 20.52 -28.12
N LEU A 364 3.38 19.85 -29.28
CA LEU A 364 4.39 18.86 -29.66
C LEU A 364 5.76 19.52 -29.83
N LYS A 365 5.86 20.60 -30.61
CA LYS A 365 7.09 21.36 -30.79
C LYS A 365 7.66 21.85 -29.46
N SER A 366 6.79 22.24 -28.53
CA SER A 366 7.19 22.64 -27.17
C SER A 366 7.82 21.48 -26.39
N ALA A 367 7.26 20.28 -26.52
CA ALA A 367 7.77 19.07 -25.89
C ALA A 367 9.09 18.60 -26.49
N LEU A 368 9.21 18.59 -27.82
CA LEU A 368 10.46 18.28 -28.52
C LEU A 368 11.60 19.22 -28.11
N LYS A 369 11.32 20.52 -28.01
CA LYS A 369 12.31 21.51 -27.51
C LYS A 369 12.73 21.24 -26.06
N ALA A 370 11.83 20.68 -25.25
CA ALA A 370 12.10 20.30 -23.87
C ALA A 370 12.74 18.90 -23.73
N GLY A 371 13.11 18.26 -24.85
CA GLY A 371 13.84 16.98 -24.86
C GLY A 371 12.94 15.74 -24.93
N LEU A 372 11.72 15.85 -25.48
CA LEU A 372 10.89 14.67 -25.75
C LEU A 372 11.58 13.76 -26.78
N ASP A 373 11.74 12.49 -26.44
CA ASP A 373 12.35 11.46 -27.28
C ASP A 373 11.59 10.11 -27.19
N THR A 374 12.04 9.10 -27.93
CA THR A 374 11.45 7.75 -27.96
C THR A 374 11.55 7.00 -26.63
N ASN A 375 12.45 7.41 -25.73
CA ASN A 375 12.61 6.77 -24.41
C ASN A 375 11.77 7.46 -23.32
N SER A 376 11.10 8.56 -23.65
CA SER A 376 10.27 9.34 -22.76
C SER A 376 8.89 8.71 -22.53
N LEU A 377 8.20 9.14 -21.47
CA LEU A 377 6.81 8.75 -21.18
C LEU A 377 5.88 9.94 -21.44
N VAL A 378 4.81 9.72 -22.20
CA VAL A 378 3.84 10.77 -22.55
C VAL A 378 2.55 10.59 -21.75
N TYR A 379 2.10 11.65 -21.10
CA TYR A 379 0.87 11.67 -20.30
C TYR A 379 -0.11 12.72 -20.79
N ILE A 380 -1.39 12.38 -20.88
CA ILE A 380 -2.48 13.30 -21.25
C ILE A 380 -3.56 13.26 -20.17
N TRP A 381 -4.02 14.41 -19.70
CA TRP A 381 -5.18 14.45 -18.79
C TRP A 381 -6.50 14.22 -19.57
N GLY A 382 -7.26 13.20 -19.18
CA GLY A 382 -8.54 12.82 -19.77
C GLY A 382 -8.45 12.43 -21.26
N LYS A 383 -9.55 12.65 -22.00
CA LYS A 383 -9.65 12.39 -23.45
C LYS A 383 -9.33 13.62 -24.32
N LYS A 384 -8.50 14.55 -23.84
CA LYS A 384 -8.14 15.71 -24.68
C LYS A 384 -7.33 15.23 -25.90
N GLU A 385 -7.68 15.72 -27.07
CA GLU A 385 -7.05 15.34 -28.33
C GLU A 385 -5.87 16.24 -28.66
N TYR A 386 -4.77 15.62 -29.08
CA TYR A 386 -3.55 16.26 -29.55
C TYR A 386 -3.08 15.53 -30.82
N LEU A 387 -3.69 15.80 -31.96
CA LEU A 387 -3.53 15.01 -33.19
C LEU A 387 -2.06 14.90 -33.64
N GLU A 388 -1.31 16.01 -33.64
CA GLU A 388 0.13 15.98 -33.99
C GLU A 388 0.94 15.11 -33.02
N LEU A 389 0.63 15.18 -31.72
CA LEU A 389 1.30 14.36 -30.71
C LEU A 389 0.95 12.88 -30.88
N GLN A 390 -0.32 12.56 -31.14
CA GLN A 390 -0.77 11.19 -31.40
C GLN A 390 -0.01 10.60 -32.59
N LYS A 391 0.01 11.32 -33.72
CA LYS A 391 0.76 10.93 -34.91
C LYS A 391 2.24 10.70 -34.61
N TRP A 392 2.88 11.63 -33.90
CA TRP A 392 4.29 11.48 -33.50
C TRP A 392 4.50 10.25 -32.61
N CYS A 393 3.61 10.01 -31.65
CA CYS A 393 3.67 8.85 -30.75
C CYS A 393 3.53 7.53 -31.52
N ASP A 394 2.58 7.46 -32.45
CA ASP A 394 2.34 6.28 -33.30
C ASP A 394 3.57 5.98 -34.19
N GLU A 395 4.12 7.00 -34.85
CA GLU A 395 5.32 6.89 -35.70
C GLU A 395 6.56 6.46 -34.91
N ASN A 396 6.64 6.79 -33.62
CA ASN A 396 7.79 6.54 -32.76
C ASN A 396 7.58 5.39 -31.76
N SER A 397 6.45 4.66 -31.85
CA SER A 397 6.09 3.59 -30.92
C SER A 397 6.12 4.02 -29.43
N VAL A 398 5.72 5.25 -29.15
CA VAL A 398 5.63 5.80 -27.79
C VAL A 398 4.19 5.71 -27.29
N SER A 399 3.95 4.97 -26.22
CA SER A 399 2.59 4.87 -25.65
C SER A 399 2.16 6.16 -24.94
N ILE A 400 0.93 6.59 -25.20
CA ILE A 400 0.27 7.67 -24.48
C ILE A 400 -0.45 7.11 -23.26
N ILE A 401 -0.18 7.69 -22.09
CA ILE A 401 -0.83 7.34 -20.83
C ILE A 401 -1.87 8.42 -20.49
N ARG A 402 -3.16 8.06 -20.54
CA ARG A 402 -4.24 8.93 -20.10
C ARG A 402 -4.37 8.91 -18.59
N VAL A 403 -4.57 10.09 -17.99
CA VAL A 403 -4.67 10.29 -16.54
C VAL A 403 -6.01 10.90 -16.21
N GLU A 404 -6.68 10.36 -15.19
CA GLU A 404 -7.91 10.95 -14.66
C GLU A 404 -8.02 10.73 -13.15
N ASP A 405 -8.97 11.40 -12.48
CA ASP A 405 -9.28 11.15 -11.09
C ASP A 405 -9.70 9.69 -10.88
N GLY A 406 -9.21 9.09 -9.79
CA GLY A 406 -9.61 7.75 -9.37
C GLY A 406 -10.97 7.74 -8.66
N PHE A 407 -11.51 6.54 -8.47
CA PHE A 407 -12.86 6.36 -7.94
C PHE A 407 -13.00 6.73 -6.45
N ILE A 408 -11.91 6.69 -5.68
CA ILE A 408 -11.83 7.17 -4.28
C ILE A 408 -11.00 8.45 -4.27
N ARG A 409 -11.65 9.60 -4.44
CA ARG A 409 -10.93 10.84 -4.74
C ARG A 409 -10.44 11.61 -3.50
N SER A 410 -11.38 12.06 -2.66
CA SER A 410 -11.15 12.96 -1.51
C SER A 410 -12.43 13.13 -0.67
N VAL A 411 -12.32 13.72 0.53
CA VAL A 411 -13.51 14.06 1.34
C VAL A 411 -14.34 15.20 0.72
N GLY A 412 -13.75 16.17 0.02
CA GLY A 412 -14.52 17.24 -0.66
C GLY A 412 -14.57 17.09 -2.19
N LEU A 413 -15.38 17.92 -2.85
CA LEU A 413 -15.56 17.90 -4.31
C LEU A 413 -14.33 18.37 -5.08
N GLY A 414 -14.19 17.89 -6.32
CA GLY A 414 -13.12 18.34 -7.22
C GLY A 414 -13.29 19.78 -7.71
N SER A 415 -14.54 20.24 -7.83
CA SER A 415 -14.89 21.64 -8.14
C SER A 415 -14.39 22.62 -7.05
N ASP A 416 -14.14 22.14 -5.83
CA ASP A 416 -13.58 22.93 -4.72
C ASP A 416 -12.05 22.96 -4.67
N LEU A 417 -11.35 22.41 -5.68
CA LEU A 417 -9.89 22.30 -5.72
C LEU A 417 -9.34 21.55 -4.50
N THR A 418 -10.05 20.50 -4.10
CA THR A 418 -9.49 19.51 -3.20
C THR A 418 -8.51 18.63 -3.97
N ARG A 419 -7.35 18.38 -3.36
CA ARG A 419 -6.30 17.52 -3.94
C ARG A 419 -6.85 16.10 -4.08
N PRO A 420 -6.71 15.46 -5.26
CA PRO A 420 -7.04 14.04 -5.39
C PRO A 420 -5.96 13.18 -4.71
N TYR A 421 -6.41 12.14 -4.02
CA TYR A 421 -5.54 11.13 -3.42
C TYR A 421 -5.56 9.80 -4.17
N SER A 422 -6.38 9.71 -5.22
CA SER A 422 -6.39 8.61 -6.19
C SER A 422 -6.40 9.16 -7.60
N LEU A 423 -5.58 8.57 -8.48
CA LEU A 423 -5.56 8.84 -9.91
C LEU A 423 -5.49 7.52 -10.67
N VAL A 424 -6.13 7.46 -11.83
CA VAL A 424 -5.96 6.38 -12.79
C VAL A 424 -4.93 6.76 -13.84
N PHE A 425 -4.19 5.76 -14.30
CA PHE A 425 -3.24 5.88 -15.39
C PHE A 425 -3.60 4.77 -16.37
N ASP A 426 -3.89 5.10 -17.62
CA ASP A 426 -4.42 4.17 -18.62
C ASP A 426 -3.62 4.31 -19.92
N ASP A 427 -2.87 3.28 -20.30
CA ASP A 427 -2.01 3.27 -21.49
C ASP A 427 -2.69 2.66 -22.72
N VAL A 428 -3.97 2.28 -22.60
CA VAL A 428 -4.77 1.71 -23.69
C VAL A 428 -5.83 2.72 -24.14
N GLY A 429 -6.49 3.38 -23.20
CA GLY A 429 -7.60 4.30 -23.45
C GLY A 429 -7.95 5.07 -22.18
N ILE A 430 -9.22 5.13 -21.81
CA ILE A 430 -9.67 5.62 -20.50
C ILE A 430 -11.04 5.04 -20.15
N TYR A 431 -11.31 4.72 -18.88
CA TYR A 431 -12.46 3.91 -18.46
C TYR A 431 -13.86 4.43 -18.88
N PHE A 432 -14.03 5.74 -19.08
CA PHE A 432 -15.31 6.32 -19.49
C PHE A 432 -15.49 6.40 -21.01
N ASP A 433 -14.43 6.10 -21.77
CA ASP A 433 -14.44 6.16 -23.22
C ASP A 433 -14.91 4.82 -23.79
N THR A 434 -16.09 4.84 -24.42
CA THR A 434 -16.72 3.65 -24.98
C THR A 434 -16.32 3.39 -26.42
N THR A 435 -15.60 4.33 -27.06
CA THR A 435 -15.22 4.26 -28.48
C THR A 435 -14.01 3.36 -28.74
N SER A 436 -13.20 3.11 -27.72
CA SER A 436 -12.01 2.25 -27.79
C SER A 436 -11.87 1.42 -26.50
N PRO A 437 -11.05 0.35 -26.50
CA PRO A 437 -10.70 -0.36 -25.28
C PRO A 437 -10.02 0.56 -24.25
N SER A 438 -10.03 0.13 -22.98
CA SER A 438 -9.31 0.78 -21.89
C SER A 438 -8.51 -0.26 -21.09
N ARG A 439 -7.50 0.17 -20.33
CA ARG A 439 -6.76 -0.76 -19.46
C ARG A 439 -7.70 -1.40 -18.44
N LEU A 440 -8.68 -0.65 -17.91
CA LEU A 440 -9.68 -1.21 -17.00
C LEU A 440 -10.53 -2.29 -17.68
N GLU A 441 -11.02 -2.04 -18.90
CA GLU A 441 -11.76 -3.03 -19.68
C GLU A 441 -10.92 -4.30 -19.92
N ASN A 442 -9.62 -4.17 -20.19
CA ASN A 442 -8.71 -5.30 -20.34
C ASN A 442 -8.47 -6.06 -19.03
N ILE A 443 -8.30 -5.36 -17.91
CA ILE A 443 -8.18 -5.99 -16.58
C ILE A 443 -9.44 -6.83 -16.31
N LEU A 444 -10.62 -6.25 -16.52
CA LEU A 444 -11.90 -6.90 -16.22
C LEU A 444 -12.21 -8.07 -17.17
N ASN A 445 -11.83 -7.99 -18.45
CA ASN A 445 -12.00 -9.10 -19.39
C ASN A 445 -11.02 -10.25 -19.12
N TYR A 446 -9.73 -9.96 -18.93
CA TYR A 446 -8.67 -10.95 -19.13
C TYR A 446 -7.87 -11.31 -17.87
N HIS A 447 -7.91 -10.50 -16.81
CA HIS A 447 -7.19 -10.82 -15.58
C HIS A 447 -7.82 -12.03 -14.88
N LYS A 448 -6.97 -12.97 -14.45
CA LYS A 448 -7.37 -14.10 -13.61
C LYS A 448 -7.15 -13.71 -12.16
N PHE A 449 -8.23 -13.34 -11.48
CA PHE A 449 -8.19 -12.92 -10.09
C PHE A 449 -7.83 -14.09 -9.17
N SER A 450 -6.76 -13.92 -8.41
CA SER A 450 -6.32 -14.85 -7.38
C SER A 450 -7.22 -14.79 -6.15
N SER A 451 -7.21 -15.86 -5.34
CA SER A 451 -7.99 -15.90 -4.09
C SER A 451 -7.63 -14.78 -3.12
N SER A 452 -6.36 -14.36 -3.08
CA SER A 452 -5.89 -13.25 -2.23
C SER A 452 -6.39 -11.88 -2.73
N GLU A 453 -6.44 -11.67 -4.05
CA GLU A 453 -7.05 -10.46 -4.63
C GLU A 453 -8.54 -10.38 -4.34
N LEU A 454 -9.27 -11.50 -4.45
CA LEU A 454 -10.70 -11.57 -4.13
C LEU A 454 -10.97 -11.35 -2.64
N GLU A 455 -10.16 -11.92 -1.76
CA GLU A 455 -10.28 -11.67 -0.31
C GLU A 455 -10.02 -10.19 0.03
N ALA A 456 -9.00 -9.59 -0.58
CA ALA A 456 -8.72 -8.17 -0.43
C ALA A 456 -9.85 -7.29 -0.98
N ALA A 457 -10.44 -7.67 -2.12
CA ALA A 457 -11.55 -6.96 -2.74
C ALA A 457 -12.82 -7.03 -1.89
N LYS A 458 -13.12 -8.21 -1.31
CA LYS A 458 -14.24 -8.37 -0.37
C LYS A 458 -14.09 -7.45 0.84
N LYS A 459 -12.93 -7.48 1.50
CA LYS A 459 -12.65 -6.59 2.65
C LYS A 459 -12.73 -5.11 2.26
N LEU A 460 -12.23 -4.75 1.07
CA LEU A 460 -12.32 -3.38 0.57
C LEU A 460 -13.76 -2.96 0.28
N LYS A 461 -14.58 -3.85 -0.28
CA LYS A 461 -16.00 -3.62 -0.53
C LYS A 461 -16.74 -3.32 0.77
N ASP A 462 -16.49 -4.11 1.81
CA ASP A 462 -17.08 -3.91 3.14
C ASP A 462 -16.67 -2.53 3.70
N ILE A 463 -15.37 -2.19 3.65
CA ILE A 463 -14.84 -0.88 4.07
C ILE A 463 -15.49 0.27 3.27
N LEU A 464 -15.67 0.11 1.96
CA LEU A 464 -16.30 1.13 1.10
C LEU A 464 -17.74 1.39 1.53
N ILE A 465 -18.53 0.34 1.72
CA ILE A 465 -19.95 0.42 2.12
C ILE A 465 -20.05 1.04 3.52
N ASP A 466 -19.31 0.52 4.49
CA ASP A 466 -19.35 0.96 5.90
C ASP A 466 -18.86 2.40 6.06
N SER A 467 -17.91 2.83 5.22
CA SER A 467 -17.38 4.19 5.31
C SER A 467 -18.37 5.28 4.93
N LYS A 468 -19.43 4.92 4.18
CA LYS A 468 -20.35 5.87 3.55
C LYS A 468 -19.61 7.01 2.83
N ILE A 469 -18.40 6.74 2.33
CA ILE A 469 -17.65 7.67 1.49
C ILE A 469 -18.15 7.46 0.06
N SER A 470 -18.80 8.48 -0.48
CA SER A 470 -19.19 8.54 -1.88
C SER A 470 -18.30 9.55 -2.62
N LYS A 471 -18.47 9.65 -3.94
CA LYS A 471 -17.88 10.75 -4.74
C LYS A 471 -18.40 12.12 -4.26
N TYR A 472 -19.58 12.15 -3.64
CA TYR A 472 -20.26 13.34 -3.09
C TYR A 472 -20.43 13.21 -1.58
N ASN A 473 -19.67 13.97 -0.78
CA ASN A 473 -19.68 13.85 0.69
C ASN A 473 -20.16 15.12 1.43
N ASP A 474 -20.68 16.12 0.71
CA ASP A 474 -21.07 17.41 1.29
C ASP A 474 -22.52 17.42 1.84
N ASP A 475 -23.34 16.47 1.42
CA ASP A 475 -24.75 16.34 1.81
C ASP A 475 -24.90 15.64 3.19
N LYS A 476 -25.97 15.95 3.94
CA LYS A 476 -26.21 15.39 5.28
C LYS A 476 -26.94 14.05 5.20
N ASP A 477 -26.70 13.19 6.18
CA ASP A 477 -27.52 12.01 6.39
C ASP A 477 -28.90 12.46 6.90
N GLY A 478 -29.92 12.36 6.06
CA GLY A 478 -31.31 12.72 6.38
C GLY A 478 -32.14 11.50 6.77
N ILE A 479 -33.22 11.72 7.52
CA ILE A 479 -34.26 10.70 7.73
C ILE A 479 -35.28 10.86 6.60
N ILE A 480 -35.38 9.86 5.73
CA ILE A 480 -36.46 9.78 4.76
C ILE A 480 -37.42 8.70 5.27
N LEU A 481 -38.66 9.10 5.55
CA LEU A 481 -39.73 8.16 5.88
C LEU A 481 -40.15 7.44 4.59
N SER A 482 -40.17 6.11 4.60
CA SER A 482 -40.78 5.33 3.52
C SER A 482 -42.25 5.74 3.42
N LYS A 483 -42.63 6.40 2.32
CA LYS A 483 -44.00 6.81 2.09
C LYS A 483 -44.72 5.70 1.31
N ASN A 484 -45.76 5.15 1.91
CA ASN A 484 -46.85 4.41 1.25
C ASN A 484 -46.55 2.98 0.77
N GLY A 485 -45.53 2.29 1.28
CA GLY A 485 -45.30 0.85 1.00
C GLY A 485 -45.01 0.51 -0.48
N LYS A 486 -44.82 1.51 -1.34
CA LYS A 486 -44.38 1.35 -2.73
C LYS A 486 -42.88 1.07 -2.77
N LYS A 487 -42.44 0.37 -3.82
CA LYS A 487 -41.01 0.29 -4.16
C LYS A 487 -40.47 1.68 -4.47
N ILE A 488 -39.27 1.98 -4.00
CA ILE A 488 -38.58 3.25 -4.21
C ILE A 488 -37.59 3.09 -5.36
N ALA A 489 -37.79 3.88 -6.42
CA ALA A 489 -36.86 3.98 -7.55
C ALA A 489 -36.09 5.30 -7.47
N LEU A 490 -34.76 5.24 -7.43
CA LEU A 490 -33.91 6.42 -7.38
C LEU A 490 -33.34 6.74 -8.77
N VAL A 491 -33.60 7.95 -9.27
CA VAL A 491 -33.03 8.48 -10.51
C VAL A 491 -31.90 9.43 -10.19
N ILE A 492 -30.70 9.11 -10.68
CA ILE A 492 -29.48 9.86 -10.38
C ILE A 492 -29.21 10.86 -11.51
N GLY A 493 -29.41 12.15 -11.24
CA GLY A 493 -29.06 13.24 -12.15
C GLY A 493 -27.55 13.38 -12.34
N GLN A 494 -27.14 13.79 -13.55
CA GLN A 494 -25.74 13.96 -13.93
C GLN A 494 -25.50 15.30 -14.62
N VAL A 495 -24.24 15.67 -14.76
CA VAL A 495 -23.81 16.83 -15.55
C VAL A 495 -23.82 16.46 -17.03
N GLU A 496 -24.67 17.10 -17.84
CA GLU A 496 -24.93 16.67 -19.23
C GLU A 496 -23.73 16.85 -20.18
N ASP A 497 -22.86 17.84 -19.92
CA ASP A 497 -21.61 18.04 -20.68
C ASP A 497 -20.42 17.23 -20.15
N ASP A 498 -20.62 16.35 -19.15
CA ASP A 498 -19.57 15.47 -18.69
C ASP A 498 -19.13 14.49 -19.79
N ALA A 499 -17.84 14.22 -19.88
CA ALA A 499 -17.31 13.32 -20.91
C ALA A 499 -17.93 11.91 -20.82
N SER A 500 -18.21 11.44 -19.60
CA SER A 500 -18.87 10.15 -19.38
C SER A 500 -20.33 10.14 -19.84
N VAL A 501 -21.03 11.27 -19.89
CA VAL A 501 -22.41 11.35 -20.42
C VAL A 501 -22.37 11.52 -21.94
N ARG A 502 -21.57 12.47 -22.44
CA ARG A 502 -21.42 12.71 -23.88
C ARG A 502 -20.98 11.47 -24.66
N ILE A 503 -20.04 10.71 -24.12
CA ILE A 503 -19.47 9.52 -24.77
C ILE A 503 -20.15 8.26 -24.27
N GLY A 504 -20.29 8.12 -22.95
CA GLY A 504 -20.81 6.90 -22.34
C GLY A 504 -22.32 6.76 -22.41
N ALA A 505 -23.07 7.87 -22.49
CA ALA A 505 -24.53 7.87 -22.57
C ALA A 505 -25.07 8.42 -23.90
N ASP A 506 -24.22 8.63 -24.91
CA ASP A 506 -24.58 9.24 -26.20
C ASP A 506 -25.21 10.64 -26.05
N GLY A 507 -24.83 11.38 -24.99
CA GLY A 507 -25.35 12.74 -24.74
C GLY A 507 -26.77 12.80 -24.19
N MET A 508 -27.29 11.69 -23.65
CA MET A 508 -28.61 11.61 -23.02
C MET A 508 -28.79 12.70 -21.93
N LYS A 509 -29.96 13.35 -21.93
CA LYS A 509 -30.32 14.40 -20.98
C LYS A 509 -30.96 13.83 -19.72
N ASN A 510 -30.94 14.60 -18.63
CA ASN A 510 -31.56 14.15 -17.37
C ASN A 510 -33.08 13.98 -17.49
N ILE A 511 -33.76 14.78 -18.31
CA ILE A 511 -35.20 14.63 -18.54
C ILE A 511 -35.54 13.33 -19.27
N GLU A 512 -34.72 12.93 -20.24
CA GLU A 512 -34.88 11.66 -20.97
C GLU A 512 -34.65 10.46 -20.03
N LEU A 513 -33.69 10.59 -19.10
CA LEU A 513 -33.48 9.59 -18.05
C LEU A 513 -34.71 9.44 -17.14
N LEU A 514 -35.34 10.55 -16.74
CA LEU A 514 -36.55 10.54 -15.92
C LEU A 514 -37.74 9.89 -16.64
N GLU A 515 -37.93 10.23 -17.91
CA GLU A 515 -38.94 9.61 -18.78
C GLU A 515 -38.75 8.09 -18.85
N GLN A 516 -37.52 7.65 -19.12
CA GLN A 516 -37.19 6.22 -19.18
C GLN A 516 -37.37 5.53 -17.82
N ALA A 517 -37.04 6.19 -16.71
CA ALA A 517 -37.25 5.65 -15.38
C ALA A 517 -38.74 5.44 -15.10
N ARG A 518 -39.59 6.42 -15.40
CA ARG A 518 -41.05 6.28 -15.26
C ARG A 518 -41.62 5.16 -16.13
N LEU A 519 -41.14 5.02 -17.36
CA LEU A 519 -41.57 3.94 -18.26
C LEU A 519 -41.17 2.55 -17.73
N ASN A 520 -39.96 2.39 -17.17
CA ASN A 520 -39.49 1.11 -16.65
C ASN A 520 -40.08 0.79 -15.26
N SER A 521 -40.48 1.81 -14.51
CA SER A 521 -40.95 1.69 -13.12
C SER A 521 -42.26 2.46 -12.89
N PRO A 522 -43.36 2.10 -13.59
CA PRO A 522 -44.59 2.88 -13.61
C PRO A 522 -45.26 3.01 -12.24
N ASN A 523 -45.16 1.96 -11.42
CA ASN A 523 -45.82 1.88 -10.11
C ASN A 523 -44.92 2.24 -8.92
N SER A 524 -43.62 2.46 -9.16
CA SER A 524 -42.66 2.83 -8.13
C SER A 524 -42.85 4.30 -7.72
N HIS A 525 -42.48 4.60 -6.48
CA HIS A 525 -42.28 5.97 -6.03
C HIS A 525 -40.89 6.43 -6.51
N ILE A 526 -40.87 7.36 -7.46
CA ILE A 526 -39.63 7.79 -8.13
C ILE A 526 -39.10 9.04 -7.44
N ILE A 527 -37.89 8.93 -6.90
CA ILE A 527 -37.13 10.02 -6.33
C ILE A 527 -36.07 10.46 -7.34
N TYR A 528 -36.06 11.72 -7.72
CA TYR A 528 -35.00 12.33 -8.52
C TYR A 528 -33.99 13.07 -7.64
N LYS A 529 -32.72 12.67 -7.71
CA LYS A 529 -31.61 13.39 -7.06
C LYS A 529 -30.81 14.15 -8.11
N PRO A 530 -30.99 15.49 -8.25
CA PRO A 530 -30.17 16.28 -9.16
C PRO A 530 -28.71 16.32 -8.70
N HIS A 531 -27.81 16.52 -9.66
CA HIS A 531 -26.37 16.58 -9.40
C HIS A 531 -26.00 17.88 -8.66
N PRO A 532 -25.15 17.84 -7.60
CA PRO A 532 -24.84 19.03 -6.80
C PRO A 532 -24.21 20.18 -7.61
N ASP A 533 -23.27 19.88 -8.53
CA ASP A 533 -22.67 20.93 -9.38
C ASP A 533 -23.68 21.60 -10.35
N VAL A 534 -24.79 20.91 -10.66
CA VAL A 534 -25.88 21.46 -11.49
C VAL A 534 -26.77 22.37 -10.64
N VAL A 535 -27.15 21.91 -9.45
CA VAL A 535 -27.93 22.70 -8.48
C VAL A 535 -27.18 23.99 -8.10
N SER A 536 -25.86 23.93 -7.94
CA SER A 536 -25.04 25.11 -7.64
C SER A 536 -24.84 26.07 -8.82
N GLY A 537 -25.41 25.77 -10.00
CA GLY A 537 -25.29 26.59 -11.22
C GLY A 537 -23.90 26.56 -11.89
N ASN A 538 -23.03 25.61 -11.52
CA ASN A 538 -21.67 25.55 -12.06
C ASN A 538 -21.60 24.77 -13.38
N ARG A 539 -22.60 23.93 -13.68
CA ARG A 539 -22.64 23.04 -14.84
C ARG A 539 -24.04 22.92 -15.42
N ILE A 540 -24.12 22.47 -16.68
CA ILE A 540 -25.39 22.25 -17.37
C ILE A 540 -26.05 20.92 -16.95
N GLY A 541 -27.36 20.83 -17.16
CA GLY A 541 -28.18 19.66 -16.84
C GLY A 541 -29.30 19.92 -15.83
N LEU A 542 -29.59 21.19 -15.53
CA LEU A 542 -30.69 21.55 -14.64
C LEU A 542 -32.00 21.21 -15.33
N VAL A 543 -32.80 20.38 -14.68
CA VAL A 543 -34.17 20.08 -15.11
C VAL A 543 -35.09 20.98 -14.31
N ASP A 544 -35.99 21.66 -15.01
CA ASP A 544 -37.04 22.44 -14.38
C ASP A 544 -37.90 21.53 -13.48
N ILE A 545 -38.21 21.99 -12.26
CA ILE A 545 -38.86 21.15 -11.24
C ILE A 545 -40.25 20.70 -11.72
N ASP A 546 -41.02 21.59 -12.36
CA ASP A 546 -42.36 21.27 -12.85
C ASP A 546 -42.30 20.25 -14.00
N GLN A 547 -41.23 20.26 -14.79
CA GLN A 547 -40.98 19.21 -15.79
C GLN A 547 -40.56 17.88 -15.15
N ALA A 548 -39.69 17.92 -14.15
CA ALA A 548 -39.25 16.71 -13.45
C ALA A 548 -40.41 15.99 -12.77
N LEU A 549 -41.30 16.74 -12.10
CA LEU A 549 -42.47 16.21 -11.37
C LEU A 549 -43.53 15.57 -12.28
N LYS A 550 -43.44 15.72 -13.61
CA LYS A 550 -44.27 14.94 -14.55
C LYS A 550 -43.87 13.47 -14.59
N TYR A 551 -42.62 13.16 -14.24
CA TYR A 551 -42.04 11.83 -14.38
C TYR A 551 -41.55 11.26 -13.04
N CYS A 552 -41.24 12.10 -12.05
CA CYS A 552 -40.92 11.68 -10.68
C CYS A 552 -41.97 12.13 -9.67
N ASP A 553 -41.99 11.47 -8.51
CA ASP A 553 -42.88 11.82 -7.40
C ASP A 553 -42.24 12.86 -6.47
N GLU A 554 -40.91 12.88 -6.38
CA GLU A 554 -40.17 13.79 -5.50
C GLU A 554 -38.81 14.18 -6.09
N VAL A 555 -38.43 15.45 -5.96
CA VAL A 555 -37.07 15.94 -6.25
C VAL A 555 -36.39 16.22 -4.91
N LEU A 556 -35.30 15.52 -4.61
CA LEU A 556 -34.60 15.63 -3.33
C LEU A 556 -33.22 16.28 -3.47
N GLU A 557 -33.00 17.37 -2.75
CA GLU A 557 -31.71 18.04 -2.63
C GLU A 557 -31.16 17.91 -1.19
N GLY A 558 -29.83 17.99 -1.02
CA GLY A 558 -29.19 18.04 0.31
C GLY A 558 -29.15 16.74 1.11
N VAL A 559 -29.69 15.63 0.59
CA VAL A 559 -29.59 14.29 1.20
C VAL A 559 -28.40 13.51 0.62
N SER A 560 -27.63 12.86 1.49
CA SER A 560 -26.45 12.09 1.09
C SER A 560 -26.81 10.92 0.17
N MET A 561 -25.97 10.71 -0.85
CA MET A 561 -26.14 9.58 -1.77
C MET A 561 -26.15 8.23 -1.07
N PRO A 562 -25.26 7.94 -0.09
CA PRO A 562 -25.32 6.68 0.65
C PRO A 562 -26.69 6.41 1.29
N THR A 563 -27.31 7.41 1.92
CA THR A 563 -28.66 7.27 2.50
C THR A 563 -29.71 6.95 1.44
N LEU A 564 -29.67 7.64 0.29
CA LEU A 564 -30.61 7.38 -0.81
C LEU A 564 -30.42 5.98 -1.42
N LEU A 565 -29.17 5.52 -1.57
CA LEU A 565 -28.87 4.18 -2.06
C LEU A 565 -29.34 3.09 -1.09
N ASP A 566 -29.16 3.29 0.22
CA ASP A 566 -29.60 2.34 1.23
C ASP A 566 -31.14 2.21 1.24
N LEU A 567 -31.85 3.32 1.01
CA LEU A 567 -33.32 3.39 0.96
C LEU A 567 -33.92 2.78 -0.32
N ALA A 568 -33.31 3.02 -1.48
CA ALA A 568 -33.91 2.66 -2.77
C ALA A 568 -33.95 1.14 -3.01
N ASP A 569 -34.99 0.66 -3.67
CA ASP A 569 -35.12 -0.74 -4.11
C ASP A 569 -34.46 -0.95 -5.49
N GLU A 570 -34.55 0.07 -6.35
CA GLU A 570 -33.93 0.07 -7.68
C GLU A 570 -33.36 1.45 -8.04
N ILE A 571 -32.31 1.44 -8.85
CA ILE A 571 -31.56 2.63 -9.24
C ILE A 571 -31.60 2.79 -10.76
N HIS A 572 -31.91 3.99 -11.24
CA HIS A 572 -31.84 4.37 -12.64
C HIS A 572 -30.70 5.37 -12.85
N THR A 573 -29.77 5.07 -13.75
CA THR A 573 -28.64 5.94 -14.03
C THR A 573 -28.14 5.81 -15.46
N MET A 574 -27.41 6.82 -15.95
CA MET A 574 -26.73 6.74 -17.23
C MET A 574 -25.33 6.16 -17.04
N THR A 575 -24.41 6.95 -16.48
CA THR A 575 -22.99 6.61 -16.35
C THR A 575 -22.38 6.96 -15.01
N SER A 576 -23.21 7.35 -14.03
CA SER A 576 -22.75 7.76 -12.71
C SER A 576 -21.99 6.65 -11.99
N THR A 577 -20.93 7.01 -11.28
CA THR A 577 -20.24 6.08 -10.37
C THR A 577 -21.13 5.64 -9.21
N SER A 578 -22.20 6.37 -8.90
CA SER A 578 -23.18 5.95 -7.88
C SER A 578 -23.98 4.71 -8.31
N GLY A 579 -24.04 4.39 -9.62
CA GLY A 579 -24.53 3.09 -10.09
C GLY A 579 -23.65 1.92 -9.64
N LEU A 580 -22.32 2.10 -9.65
CA LEU A 580 -21.40 1.12 -9.07
C LEU A 580 -21.61 0.99 -7.56
N GLU A 581 -21.72 2.11 -6.84
CA GLU A 581 -21.97 2.09 -5.39
C GLU A 581 -23.26 1.32 -5.02
N ALA A 582 -24.28 1.38 -5.88
CA ALA A 582 -25.51 0.62 -5.74
C ALA A 582 -25.32 -0.88 -5.99
N ILE A 583 -24.57 -1.25 -7.05
CA ILE A 583 -24.20 -2.65 -7.33
C ILE A 583 -23.48 -3.27 -6.13
N LEU A 584 -22.54 -2.53 -5.53
CA LEU A 584 -21.78 -3.02 -4.37
C LEU A 584 -22.68 -3.25 -3.15
N ARG A 585 -23.79 -2.51 -3.02
CA ARG A 585 -24.82 -2.69 -1.99
C ARG A 585 -25.86 -3.77 -2.33
N GLY A 586 -25.71 -4.47 -3.45
CA GLY A 586 -26.66 -5.48 -3.92
C GLY A 586 -28.00 -4.91 -4.41
N LYS A 587 -28.04 -3.62 -4.76
CA LYS A 587 -29.25 -2.98 -5.31
C LYS A 587 -29.41 -3.31 -6.79
N ARG A 588 -30.65 -3.39 -7.27
CA ARG A 588 -30.94 -3.53 -8.69
C ARG A 588 -30.60 -2.21 -9.40
N VAL A 589 -29.73 -2.27 -10.42
CA VAL A 589 -29.32 -1.08 -11.18
C VAL A 589 -29.75 -1.23 -12.64
N ILE A 590 -30.53 -0.26 -13.13
CA ILE A 590 -30.94 -0.14 -14.53
C ILE A 590 -30.09 0.97 -15.17
N CYS A 591 -29.28 0.58 -16.16
CA CYS A 591 -28.29 1.45 -16.77
C CYS A 591 -28.67 1.82 -18.20
N TYR A 592 -28.82 3.12 -18.46
CA TYR A 592 -29.15 3.67 -19.78
C TYR A 592 -27.92 4.14 -20.56
N GLY A 593 -26.73 4.03 -19.97
CA GLY A 593 -25.45 4.36 -20.60
C GLY A 593 -24.56 3.14 -20.77
N ARG A 594 -23.26 3.40 -20.91
CA ARG A 594 -22.19 2.40 -21.02
C ARG A 594 -21.01 2.69 -20.08
N PRO A 595 -21.24 2.91 -18.78
CA PRO A 595 -20.16 3.12 -17.82
C PRO A 595 -19.29 1.86 -17.70
N PHE A 596 -18.08 2.01 -17.15
CA PHE A 596 -17.11 0.92 -17.06
C PHE A 596 -17.60 -0.31 -16.27
N TRP A 597 -18.55 -0.11 -15.36
CA TRP A 597 -19.10 -1.14 -14.47
C TRP A 597 -20.33 -1.87 -15.04
N ALA A 598 -20.91 -1.40 -16.15
CA ALA A 598 -22.04 -2.06 -16.82
C ALA A 598 -21.57 -3.28 -17.64
N GLY A 599 -22.47 -4.09 -18.18
CA GLY A 599 -22.17 -5.13 -19.18
C GLY A 599 -21.43 -6.36 -18.67
N TRP A 600 -21.28 -6.49 -17.35
CA TRP A 600 -20.62 -7.63 -16.70
C TRP A 600 -21.63 -8.58 -16.02
N GLY A 601 -22.92 -8.43 -16.30
CA GLY A 601 -24.00 -9.20 -15.66
C GLY A 601 -24.41 -8.71 -14.26
N LEU A 602 -23.93 -7.54 -13.84
CA LEU A 602 -24.23 -6.94 -12.52
C LEU A 602 -25.30 -5.84 -12.57
N SER A 603 -25.77 -5.45 -13.77
CA SER A 603 -26.79 -4.43 -14.01
C SER A 603 -27.74 -4.84 -15.15
N ASP A 604 -28.93 -4.23 -15.18
CA ASP A 604 -29.87 -4.28 -16.31
C ASP A 604 -29.49 -3.20 -17.32
N ASP A 605 -28.67 -3.57 -18.30
CA ASP A 605 -28.10 -2.64 -19.28
C ASP A 605 -29.02 -2.47 -20.50
N LYS A 606 -29.47 -1.23 -20.74
CA LYS A 606 -30.34 -0.89 -21.88
C LYS A 606 -29.57 -0.63 -23.17
N LYS A 607 -28.25 -0.52 -23.10
CA LYS A 607 -27.37 -0.33 -24.27
C LYS A 607 -26.40 -1.50 -24.41
N PRO A 608 -26.17 -2.00 -25.64
CA PRO A 608 -25.25 -3.12 -25.86
C PRO A 608 -23.80 -2.75 -25.53
N GLN A 609 -23.05 -3.75 -25.05
CA GLN A 609 -21.64 -3.64 -24.64
C GLN A 609 -20.77 -4.64 -25.42
N PRO A 610 -20.45 -4.37 -26.69
CA PRO A 610 -19.89 -5.38 -27.60
C PRO A 610 -18.49 -5.89 -27.23
N ARG A 611 -17.77 -5.23 -26.31
CA ARG A 611 -16.40 -5.58 -25.92
C ARG A 611 -16.26 -6.20 -24.52
N ARG A 612 -17.37 -6.54 -23.87
CA ARG A 612 -17.39 -7.17 -22.55
C ARG A 612 -17.78 -8.62 -22.73
N TYR A 613 -16.81 -9.51 -22.55
CA TYR A 613 -16.91 -10.90 -23.04
C TYR A 613 -17.19 -11.93 -21.94
N ARG A 614 -17.40 -11.49 -20.70
CA ARG A 614 -17.65 -12.37 -19.55
C ARG A 614 -18.55 -11.71 -18.52
N SER A 615 -19.10 -12.52 -17.63
CA SER A 615 -19.70 -12.05 -16.39
C SER A 615 -18.65 -11.90 -15.30
N LEU A 616 -18.90 -10.99 -14.35
CA LEU A 616 -18.08 -10.77 -13.17
C LEU A 616 -18.92 -10.87 -11.91
N SER A 617 -18.29 -11.33 -10.82
CA SER A 617 -18.79 -11.07 -9.48
C SER A 617 -18.53 -9.62 -9.07
N SER A 618 -19.24 -9.14 -8.04
CA SER A 618 -18.96 -7.81 -7.45
C SER A 618 -17.52 -7.69 -6.97
N ASP A 619 -16.94 -8.78 -6.48
CA ASP A 619 -15.61 -8.80 -5.88
C ASP A 619 -14.52 -8.71 -6.96
N GLU A 620 -14.71 -9.37 -8.10
CA GLU A 620 -13.84 -9.21 -9.28
C GLU A 620 -13.89 -7.78 -9.83
N LEU A 621 -15.09 -7.19 -9.90
CA LEU A 621 -15.23 -5.79 -10.31
C LEU A 621 -14.50 -4.85 -9.35
N VAL A 622 -14.60 -5.07 -8.04
CA VAL A 622 -13.87 -4.28 -7.03
C VAL A 622 -12.36 -4.49 -7.15
N ALA A 623 -11.90 -5.73 -7.34
CA ALA A 623 -10.48 -6.02 -7.54
C ALA A 623 -9.92 -5.26 -8.74
N GLY A 624 -10.58 -5.35 -9.90
CA GLY A 624 -10.15 -4.63 -11.09
C GLY A 624 -10.20 -3.12 -10.94
N ALA A 625 -11.33 -2.58 -10.48
CA ALA A 625 -11.58 -1.15 -10.45
C ALA A 625 -10.88 -0.39 -9.32
N TYR A 626 -10.66 -1.02 -8.15
CA TYR A 626 -10.12 -0.34 -6.96
C TYR A 626 -8.78 -0.90 -6.47
N LEU A 627 -8.40 -2.14 -6.80
CA LEU A 627 -7.09 -2.66 -6.39
C LEU A 627 -6.04 -2.49 -7.50
N LEU A 628 -6.40 -2.82 -8.74
CA LEU A 628 -5.43 -2.96 -9.83
C LEU A 628 -5.32 -1.71 -10.71
N TYR A 629 -6.42 -1.01 -10.95
CA TYR A 629 -6.46 0.09 -11.92
C TYR A 629 -5.93 1.44 -11.39
N PRO A 630 -6.36 1.94 -10.21
CA PRO A 630 -5.94 3.25 -9.72
C PRO A 630 -4.67 3.18 -8.89
N LYS A 631 -3.96 4.30 -8.81
CA LYS A 631 -2.88 4.53 -7.83
C LYS A 631 -3.39 5.42 -6.71
N TYR A 632 -2.93 5.17 -5.49
CA TYR A 632 -3.33 5.93 -4.30
C TYR A 632 -2.13 6.52 -3.56
N VAL A 633 -2.32 7.69 -2.96
CA VAL A 633 -1.34 8.31 -2.06
C VAL A 633 -1.98 8.70 -0.73
N HIS A 634 -1.27 8.45 0.37
CA HIS A 634 -1.79 8.65 1.71
C HIS A 634 -1.91 10.15 2.03
N PRO A 635 -3.05 10.63 2.57
CA PRO A 635 -3.28 12.07 2.73
C PRO A 635 -2.30 12.80 3.66
N ILE A 636 -1.70 12.11 4.63
CA ILE A 636 -0.80 12.70 5.64
C ILE A 636 0.58 13.02 5.06
N ASN A 637 1.19 12.07 4.35
CA ASN A 637 2.60 12.16 3.95
C ASN A 637 2.81 12.01 2.44
N LEU A 638 1.73 11.89 1.67
CA LEU A 638 1.70 11.74 0.21
C LEU A 638 2.52 10.56 -0.32
N LYS A 639 2.78 9.55 0.51
CA LYS A 639 3.43 8.32 0.07
C LYS A 639 2.41 7.37 -0.57
N PRO A 640 2.83 6.50 -1.50
CA PRO A 640 1.97 5.48 -2.06
C PRO A 640 1.29 4.61 -0.99
N CYS A 641 0.01 4.31 -1.18
CA CYS A 641 -0.79 3.48 -0.28
C CYS A 641 -1.82 2.66 -1.05
N ASN A 642 -2.60 1.83 -0.34
CA ASN A 642 -3.68 1.07 -0.94
C ASN A 642 -5.02 1.77 -0.76
N ALA A 643 -6.04 1.33 -1.51
CA ALA A 643 -7.40 1.86 -1.40
C ALA A 643 -7.93 1.85 0.04
N SER A 644 -7.74 0.75 0.78
CA SER A 644 -8.17 0.63 2.17
C SER A 644 -7.50 1.66 3.10
N ASP A 645 -6.19 1.90 2.92
CA ASP A 645 -5.48 2.91 3.71
C ASP A 645 -6.01 4.32 3.42
N LEU A 646 -6.28 4.61 2.15
CA LEU A 646 -6.85 5.89 1.77
C LEU A 646 -8.25 6.08 2.38
N ILE A 647 -9.13 5.09 2.29
CA ILE A 647 -10.50 5.19 2.82
C ILE A 647 -10.47 5.47 4.33
N LEU A 648 -9.68 4.70 5.08
CA LEU A 648 -9.52 4.91 6.54
C LEU A 648 -9.00 6.32 6.86
N ALA A 649 -8.02 6.80 6.10
CA ALA A 649 -7.50 8.16 6.27
C ALA A 649 -8.54 9.24 5.93
N LEU A 650 -9.38 9.03 4.91
CA LEU A 650 -10.46 9.94 4.54
C LEU A 650 -11.59 9.92 5.58
N GLN A 651 -11.91 8.78 6.18
CA GLN A 651 -12.86 8.70 7.30
C GLN A 651 -12.39 9.53 8.50
N GLU A 652 -11.11 9.39 8.88
CA GLU A 652 -10.54 10.22 9.94
C GLU A 652 -10.59 11.72 9.60
N GLN A 653 -10.30 12.09 8.35
CA GLN A 653 -10.39 13.48 7.91
C GLN A 653 -11.83 13.99 7.96
N ARG A 654 -12.81 13.20 7.51
CA ARG A 654 -14.24 13.55 7.59
C ARG A 654 -14.66 13.78 9.04
N ALA A 655 -14.29 12.89 9.96
CA ALA A 655 -14.57 13.06 11.39
C ALA A 655 -13.91 14.32 11.98
N LYS A 656 -12.69 14.67 11.56
CA LYS A 656 -12.02 15.91 11.97
C LYS A 656 -12.68 17.17 11.39
N LEU A 657 -13.22 17.09 10.17
CA LEU A 657 -13.89 18.20 9.47
C LEU A 657 -15.31 18.46 9.98
N GLN A 658 -15.98 17.48 10.60
CA GLN A 658 -17.25 17.69 11.30
C GLN A 658 -17.12 18.64 12.51
N LYS A 659 -15.88 18.92 12.97
CA LYS A 659 -15.64 19.92 14.03
C LYS A 659 -15.83 21.34 13.46
N PRO A 660 -16.64 22.22 14.10
CA PRO A 660 -17.07 23.51 13.53
C PRO A 660 -15.93 24.41 13.04
N VAL A 661 -14.86 24.51 13.84
CA VAL A 661 -13.69 25.36 13.54
C VAL A 661 -12.96 24.87 12.28
N ASN A 662 -12.82 23.55 12.12
CA ASN A 662 -12.13 22.96 10.97
C ASN A 662 -12.97 23.09 9.69
N ALA A 663 -14.30 22.94 9.80
CA ALA A 663 -15.22 23.16 8.69
C ALA A 663 -15.13 24.60 8.15
N LEU A 664 -15.07 25.60 9.05
CA LEU A 664 -14.97 27.00 8.68
C LEU A 664 -13.63 27.31 7.97
N LEU A 665 -12.51 26.86 8.55
CA LEU A 665 -11.18 27.02 7.94
C LEU A 665 -11.09 26.35 6.56
N HIS A 666 -11.68 25.16 6.42
CA HIS A 666 -11.73 24.46 5.13
C HIS A 666 -12.54 25.23 4.08
N LYS A 667 -13.72 25.74 4.44
CA LYS A 667 -14.56 26.56 3.55
C LYS A 667 -13.84 27.83 3.09
N ILE A 668 -13.17 28.54 4.01
CA ILE A 668 -12.37 29.72 3.71
C ILE A 668 -11.25 29.37 2.72
N LYS A 669 -10.52 28.28 2.97
CA LYS A 669 -9.42 27.83 2.10
C LYS A 669 -9.91 27.42 0.70
N SER A 670 -11.03 26.72 0.60
CA SER A 670 -11.67 26.38 -0.69
C SER A 670 -12.06 27.65 -1.46
N LEU A 671 -12.67 28.62 -0.78
CA LEU A 671 -13.07 29.88 -1.40
C LEU A 671 -11.86 30.65 -1.95
N TYR A 672 -10.79 30.79 -1.17
CA TYR A 672 -9.55 31.42 -1.62
C TYR A 672 -8.93 30.70 -2.82
N ALA A 673 -8.95 29.36 -2.83
CA ALA A 673 -8.44 28.59 -3.95
C ALA A 673 -9.27 28.83 -5.23
N ARG A 674 -10.60 28.83 -5.12
CA ARG A 674 -11.53 29.09 -6.24
C ARG A 674 -11.36 30.50 -6.80
N VAL A 675 -11.30 31.51 -5.93
CA VAL A 675 -11.09 32.92 -6.33
C VAL A 675 -9.71 33.07 -6.96
N GLY A 676 -8.66 32.52 -6.36
CA GLY A 676 -7.30 32.57 -6.91
C GLY A 676 -7.17 31.94 -8.29
N GLN A 677 -7.87 30.83 -8.56
CA GLN A 677 -7.88 30.24 -9.89
C GLN A 677 -8.69 31.05 -10.90
N LYS A 678 -9.85 31.62 -10.51
CA LYS A 678 -10.60 32.54 -11.38
C LYS A 678 -9.77 33.77 -11.73
N ILE A 679 -9.06 34.37 -10.77
CA ILE A 679 -8.15 35.48 -11.02
C ILE A 679 -7.01 35.05 -11.94
N LEU A 680 -6.37 33.91 -11.68
CA LEU A 680 -5.30 33.40 -12.55
C LEU A 680 -5.80 33.15 -13.97
N TYR A 681 -7.03 32.63 -14.11
CA TYR A 681 -7.68 32.48 -15.41
C TYR A 681 -7.88 33.85 -16.06
N ILE A 682 -8.51 34.82 -15.40
CA ILE A 682 -8.74 36.18 -15.92
C ILE A 682 -7.42 36.87 -16.31
N VAL A 683 -6.39 36.81 -15.47
CA VAL A 683 -5.07 37.40 -15.76
C VAL A 683 -4.41 36.73 -16.96
N LEU A 684 -4.51 35.41 -17.08
CA LEU A 684 -3.94 34.69 -18.23
C LEU A 684 -4.77 34.81 -19.51
N PHE A 685 -6.07 35.12 -19.42
CA PHE A 685 -7.04 35.05 -20.53
C PHE A 685 -7.55 36.42 -21.02
N MET A 686 -7.64 37.44 -20.16
CA MET A 686 -8.05 38.79 -20.54
C MET A 686 -6.88 39.71 -20.90
N VAL A 687 -5.68 39.51 -20.33
CA VAL A 687 -4.50 40.35 -20.63
C VAL A 687 -3.80 39.92 -21.94
N LYS A 688 -4.35 38.91 -22.65
CA LYS A 688 -3.87 38.43 -23.96
C LYS A 688 -4.99 38.33 -25.00
N ARG A 689 -5.98 39.22 -24.93
CA ARG A 689 -6.82 39.55 -26.08
C ARG A 689 -6.39 40.88 -26.66
#